data_AF-A0AAN6T329-F1
#
_entry.id   AF-A0AAN6T329-F1
#
_cell.length_a   1.000
_cell.length_b   1.000
_cell.length_c   1.000
_cell.angle_alpha   90.00
_cell.angle_beta   90.00
_cell.angle_gamma   90.00
#
_symmetry.space_group_name_H-M   'P 1'
#
loop_
_entity.id
_entity.type
_entity.pdbx_description
1 polymer ?
#
loop_
_entity_poly.entity_id
_entity_poly.type
_entity_poly.pdbx_seq_one_letter_code
_entity_poly.pdbx_strand_id
1 'polypeptide(L)'
;MAVGMRKRVVVVGLGMVGISFIEKLLKLDARAREYNITVVGEEKHVAYNRVGLTTFFEHREVEKLYLNPLDWYESVLDGALSYHTNTKVTKIDRSRKTVCCTDGVEIEYDILVLATGSDAALPRFIPNYDAEGVFVYRTVEDLERLIEWSAGQKGSVGAVVGGGLLGLEAAKALLDLECYSKVKVLERNGWVLSRQLDADAGGMVVDQVRNLGVDVLLRKSVASIDVDEDRRVTGVKLNDGNSFACSTLCFAIGVVPRDELARDAGLVCADRGGGIIVDDELRTSDPDIYAIGECASWDSQTFGLIAPGVEMADVLSFNLTQAQHHQPRLYKRPDLSTKLKLLGVDVASFGDYFADIHGPKFLPAKAKRASKANGATNGNGVNGTTKADDTSSTPVKALTYKDPFQNVYKKYIFTMDGKYLLGGMMIGDTRDYVKLVPMVKNQKELEIPPAELILGAKKEGGDDGDDLDDDTQICSCHNVTKGDVVGVVKDGSCKSIGDVKTCTKAGTGCGGCVPLVTAIFNKTMKDMGNEVKNHLCPHFNYSRADLYNIIMVKRLRTLPEVMREAGTDRDSLGCEVCKPCLGSIFASLWNKHVMDKPHHGLQDTNDRYLGNIQRNGTYSVVPRMAGGEITPDKLLAIAHVAKDYNLYTKITGGQRIDMFGAKKQDLLPIWKRLVDAGMESGHAYAKSLRTVKSCVGTTWCRFGVGDSVGMAVRLEERYKSIRAPHKIKGGVSGCVRECAEAQNKDFGLIATDKGFNILVAGNGGAKPKHCEILAKDVPPTEVIPILDRYLMFYIRTADKLQRTARWLENLPGGIAYLRSVVLDDSLGICASLEAQMQELVDSFFDEWAEAIGNPSIAAQFRQFANTTDTVESMDTEQDRDQTRPVMWPRDSVTDDFASLRGRWSETAWQPVLEAAYFRGADTLPNGISATIKRGDTQLAVWRFKGRYYGTQQMCPHKRAFVLSDSLVGEDPPSPPPSPPQSPQQQEEGQEQTQEDPSKPSPWISCPHHKRNFSLTSGACKSDADLSIATFDVEERTDGMVYMKLPPVDELDAALGTKRWMVKKGEAGPGQFAEVDKKIGFVGVRAKKVGVKPVGGLNGNVGMRKAVELMAVSNGNGNGGGCGGAPEW
;
A
#
# COMPACT_ATOMS: atom_id res chain seq x y z
N MET A 1 4.01 55.15 -9.02
CA MET A 1 4.79 55.23 -7.77
C MET A 1 6.26 55.20 -8.15
N ALA A 2 7.08 56.07 -7.57
CA ALA A 2 8.49 56.22 -7.91
C ALA A 2 9.19 54.86 -7.94
N VAL A 3 9.97 54.58 -8.99
CA VAL A 3 10.84 53.41 -9.08
C VAL A 3 11.88 53.56 -7.97
N GLY A 4 11.63 52.93 -6.81
CA GLY A 4 12.60 52.88 -5.73
C GLY A 4 13.87 52.20 -6.24
N MET A 5 15.04 52.80 -5.97
CA MET A 5 16.33 52.19 -6.28
C MET A 5 16.39 50.79 -5.65
N ARG A 6 16.58 49.77 -6.49
CA ARG A 6 16.80 48.40 -6.04
C ARG A 6 18.15 48.29 -5.33
N LYS A 7 18.21 47.48 -4.27
CA LYS A 7 19.45 47.17 -3.56
C LYS A 7 20.35 46.30 -4.43
N ARG A 8 21.63 46.61 -4.47
CA ARG A 8 22.65 45.90 -5.24
C ARG A 8 23.23 44.76 -4.42
N VAL A 9 23.04 43.53 -4.90
CA VAL A 9 23.60 42.32 -4.32
C VAL A 9 24.71 41.83 -5.22
N VAL A 10 25.95 41.83 -4.71
CA VAL A 10 27.09 41.26 -5.43
C VAL A 10 27.38 39.88 -4.87
N VAL A 11 27.44 38.87 -5.73
CA VAL A 11 27.79 37.49 -5.38
C VAL A 11 29.17 37.18 -5.94
N VAL A 12 30.13 36.87 -5.07
CA VAL A 12 31.50 36.50 -5.47
C VAL A 12 31.61 34.98 -5.48
N GLY A 13 31.55 34.40 -6.68
CA GLY A 13 31.60 32.97 -6.93
C GLY A 13 30.33 32.44 -7.61
N LEU A 14 30.47 32.04 -8.89
CA LEU A 14 29.40 31.42 -9.69
C LEU A 14 29.44 29.88 -9.63
N GLY A 15 29.55 29.34 -8.42
CA GLY A 15 29.49 27.90 -8.18
C GLY A 15 28.07 27.39 -7.92
N MET A 16 27.94 26.09 -7.65
CA MET A 16 26.63 25.44 -7.37
C MET A 16 25.88 26.09 -6.20
N VAL A 17 26.58 26.57 -5.16
CA VAL A 17 25.96 27.26 -4.02
C VAL A 17 25.57 28.70 -4.39
N GLY A 18 26.43 29.41 -5.12
CA GLY A 18 26.17 30.78 -5.57
C GLY A 18 24.93 30.86 -6.46
N ILE A 19 24.82 30.00 -7.48
CA ILE A 19 23.62 29.95 -8.33
C ILE A 19 22.37 29.57 -7.54
N SER A 20 22.47 28.63 -6.60
CA SER A 20 21.33 28.24 -5.76
C SER A 20 20.84 29.37 -4.84
N PHE A 21 21.73 30.26 -4.40
CA PHE A 21 21.35 31.48 -3.70
C PHE A 21 20.62 32.45 -4.63
N ILE A 22 21.15 32.67 -5.84
CA ILE A 22 20.56 33.57 -6.85
C ILE A 22 19.15 33.11 -7.24
N GLU A 23 18.96 31.84 -7.57
CA GLU A 23 17.65 31.27 -7.92
C GLU A 23 16.61 31.48 -6.81
N LYS A 24 16.99 31.21 -5.56
CA LYS A 24 16.09 31.36 -4.42
C LYS A 24 15.77 32.83 -4.13
N LEU A 25 16.77 33.71 -4.22
CA LEU A 25 16.59 35.13 -4.04
C LEU A 25 15.64 35.70 -5.11
N LEU A 26 15.88 35.40 -6.39
CA LEU A 26 15.00 35.81 -7.50
C LEU A 26 13.57 35.29 -7.32
N LYS A 27 13.42 34.03 -6.88
CA LYS A 27 12.11 33.42 -6.64
C LYS A 27 11.35 34.11 -5.50
N LEU A 28 12.02 34.41 -4.40
CA LEU A 28 11.41 35.06 -3.23
C LEU A 28 11.16 36.56 -3.46
N ASP A 29 11.98 37.21 -4.29
CA ASP A 29 11.87 38.63 -4.66
C ASP A 29 10.98 38.88 -5.90
N ALA A 30 10.43 37.85 -6.54
CA ALA A 30 9.67 37.98 -7.79
C ALA A 30 8.53 39.01 -7.75
N ARG A 31 7.93 39.23 -6.57
CA ARG A 31 6.85 40.20 -6.34
C ARG A 31 7.36 41.58 -5.91
N ALA A 32 8.30 41.62 -4.97
CA ALA A 32 8.75 42.87 -4.35
C ALA A 32 9.74 43.63 -5.25
N ARG A 33 10.54 42.89 -6.03
CA ARG A 33 11.53 43.41 -6.98
C ARG A 33 12.48 44.41 -6.32
N GLU A 34 12.94 44.08 -5.11
CA GLU A 34 13.79 44.92 -4.28
C GLU A 34 15.27 44.83 -4.65
N TYR A 35 15.70 43.78 -5.37
CA TYR A 35 17.12 43.49 -5.58
C TYR A 35 17.53 43.50 -7.07
N ASN A 36 18.76 43.96 -7.30
CA ASN A 36 19.52 43.72 -8.53
C ASN A 36 20.75 42.89 -8.17
N ILE A 37 20.96 41.79 -8.89
CA ILE A 37 22.01 40.81 -8.57
C ILE A 37 23.11 40.89 -9.62
N THR A 38 24.36 41.01 -9.19
CA THR A 38 25.54 40.86 -10.03
C THR A 38 26.41 39.74 -9.49
N VAL A 39 26.63 38.69 -10.29
CA VAL A 39 27.50 37.58 -9.90
C VAL A 39 28.81 37.59 -10.68
N VAL A 40 29.93 37.40 -9.98
CA VAL A 40 31.27 37.38 -10.57
C VAL A 40 31.90 36.00 -10.37
N GLY A 41 32.25 35.33 -11.46
CA GLY A 41 32.85 34.01 -11.50
C GLY A 41 34.23 34.02 -12.17
N GLU A 42 35.22 33.45 -11.49
CA GLU A 42 36.61 33.34 -11.99
C GLU A 42 36.72 32.36 -13.16
N GLU A 43 35.91 31.30 -13.20
CA GLU A 43 35.95 30.29 -14.26
C GLU A 43 35.31 30.78 -15.56
N LYS A 44 35.77 30.24 -16.70
CA LYS A 44 35.26 30.56 -18.05
C LYS A 44 33.80 30.17 -18.29
N HIS A 45 33.23 29.35 -17.42
CA HIS A 45 31.89 28.77 -17.55
C HIS A 45 30.89 29.38 -16.57
N VAL A 46 29.61 29.35 -16.95
CA VAL A 46 28.50 29.57 -16.01
C VAL A 46 28.40 28.42 -15.00
N ALA A 47 27.54 28.57 -13.98
CA ALA A 47 27.45 27.59 -12.91
C ALA A 47 27.12 26.19 -13.43
N TYR A 48 27.96 25.22 -13.05
CA TYR A 48 27.87 23.83 -13.52
C TYR A 48 27.98 22.84 -12.36
N ASN A 49 27.57 21.59 -12.61
CA ASN A 49 27.57 20.52 -11.62
C ASN A 49 28.98 19.98 -11.36
N ARG A 50 29.69 20.58 -10.41
CA ARG A 50 31.05 20.16 -10.00
C ARG A 50 31.08 18.76 -9.38
N VAL A 51 30.00 18.33 -8.72
CA VAL A 51 29.89 16.96 -8.16
C VAL A 51 29.73 15.91 -9.28
N GLY A 52 29.28 16.33 -10.46
CA GLY A 52 29.13 15.47 -11.63
C GLY A 52 30.34 15.45 -12.56
N LEU A 53 31.52 15.95 -12.17
CA LEU A 53 32.67 16.10 -13.07
C LEU A 53 33.12 14.80 -13.73
N THR A 54 32.89 13.64 -13.11
CA THR A 54 33.18 12.35 -13.73
C THR A 54 32.37 12.12 -15.01
N THR A 55 31.13 12.62 -15.10
CA THR A 55 30.31 12.48 -16.31
C THR A 55 30.88 13.23 -17.51
N PHE A 56 31.72 14.25 -17.29
CA PHE A 56 32.47 14.90 -18.37
C PHE A 56 33.33 13.91 -19.16
N PHE A 57 33.82 12.85 -18.50
CA PHE A 57 34.59 11.79 -19.14
C PHE A 57 33.73 10.86 -20.03
N GLU A 58 32.41 11.04 -20.08
CA GLU A 58 31.52 10.30 -20.98
C GLU A 58 31.25 11.07 -22.28
N HIS A 59 31.06 12.39 -22.21
CA HIS A 59 30.64 13.21 -23.37
C HIS A 59 31.63 14.29 -23.82
N ARG A 60 32.58 14.72 -22.98
CA ARG A 60 33.52 15.84 -23.26
C ARG A 60 32.84 17.18 -23.64
N GLU A 61 31.60 17.37 -23.20
CA GLU A 61 30.80 18.59 -23.47
C GLU A 61 30.48 19.30 -22.15
N VAL A 62 31.01 20.51 -21.91
CA VAL A 62 30.84 21.20 -20.62
C VAL A 62 29.40 21.68 -20.42
N GLU A 63 28.70 21.98 -21.51
CA GLU A 63 27.32 22.47 -21.53
C GLU A 63 26.34 21.49 -20.87
N LYS A 64 26.62 20.18 -20.96
CA LYS A 64 25.83 19.13 -20.28
C LYS A 64 25.98 19.14 -18.77
N LEU A 65 26.98 19.85 -18.24
CA LEU A 65 27.16 20.05 -16.80
C LEU A 65 26.46 21.31 -16.29
N TYR A 66 26.02 22.23 -17.16
CA TYR A 66 25.42 23.49 -16.72
C TYR A 66 24.16 23.26 -15.88
N LEU A 67 24.06 23.97 -14.75
CA LEU A 67 22.92 23.86 -13.84
C LEU A 67 21.67 24.57 -14.37
N ASN A 68 21.88 25.66 -15.11
CA ASN A 68 20.87 26.34 -15.89
C ASN A 68 21.40 26.54 -17.32
N PRO A 69 20.54 26.41 -18.34
CA PRO A 69 20.92 26.73 -19.71
C PRO A 69 21.19 28.24 -19.87
N LEU A 70 21.94 28.62 -20.90
CA LEU A 70 22.35 30.03 -21.11
C LEU A 70 21.16 30.96 -21.30
N ASP A 71 20.12 30.51 -21.99
CA ASP A 71 18.86 31.24 -22.19
C ASP A 71 18.14 31.57 -20.87
N TRP A 72 18.32 30.77 -19.82
CA TRP A 72 17.78 31.09 -18.50
C TRP A 72 18.35 32.40 -17.99
N TYR A 73 19.67 32.61 -18.11
CA TYR A 73 20.33 33.84 -17.66
C TYR A 73 19.86 35.07 -18.46
N GLU A 74 19.57 34.89 -19.75
CA GLU A 74 19.03 35.96 -20.62
C GLU A 74 17.54 36.23 -20.35
N SER A 75 16.77 35.21 -19.93
CA SER A 75 15.32 35.31 -19.70
C SER A 75 14.93 36.01 -18.40
N VAL A 76 15.87 36.20 -17.46
CA VAL A 76 15.61 36.89 -16.20
C VAL A 76 15.33 38.37 -16.49
N LEU A 77 14.09 38.81 -16.24
CA LEU A 77 13.57 40.18 -16.43
C LEU A 77 14.66 41.27 -16.54
N ASP A 78 14.65 42.01 -17.66
CA ASP A 78 15.64 43.05 -18.03
C ASP A 78 16.23 43.78 -16.81
N GLY A 79 17.47 43.42 -16.46
CA GLY A 79 18.29 44.06 -15.44
C GLY A 79 18.24 43.49 -14.02
N ALA A 80 17.49 42.41 -13.74
CA ALA A 80 17.44 41.81 -12.39
C ALA A 80 18.65 40.91 -12.05
N LEU A 81 19.29 40.30 -13.04
CA LEU A 81 20.50 39.49 -12.89
C LEU A 81 21.52 39.85 -13.97
N SER A 82 22.76 40.13 -13.57
CA SER A 82 23.93 40.19 -14.45
C SER A 82 24.99 39.21 -13.96
N TYR A 83 25.79 38.68 -14.89
CA TYR A 83 26.88 37.77 -14.56
C TYR A 83 28.14 38.08 -15.34
N HIS A 84 29.29 37.88 -14.71
CA HIS A 84 30.63 38.01 -15.29
C HIS A 84 31.34 36.66 -15.11
N THR A 85 31.71 36.00 -16.21
CA THR A 85 32.59 34.82 -16.20
C THR A 85 34.02 35.24 -16.52
N ASN A 86 34.99 34.33 -16.34
CA ASN A 86 36.40 34.59 -16.59
C ASN A 86 36.94 35.85 -15.88
N THR A 87 36.35 36.19 -14.74
CA THR A 87 36.59 37.44 -14.02
C THR A 87 36.77 37.15 -12.54
N LYS A 88 37.95 37.43 -11.98
CA LYS A 88 38.25 37.16 -10.57
C LYS A 88 38.15 38.45 -9.77
N VAL A 89 37.46 38.41 -8.63
CA VAL A 89 37.50 39.50 -7.64
C VAL A 89 38.82 39.42 -6.87
N THR A 90 39.59 40.50 -6.89
CA THR A 90 40.93 40.57 -6.28
C THR A 90 40.95 41.36 -4.98
N LYS A 91 39.99 42.26 -4.77
CA LYS A 91 39.94 43.12 -3.59
C LYS A 91 38.50 43.48 -3.21
N ILE A 92 38.22 43.55 -1.91
CA ILE A 92 37.00 44.14 -1.35
C ILE A 92 37.38 45.43 -0.62
N ASP A 93 36.81 46.57 -1.04
CA ASP A 93 36.89 47.82 -0.29
C ASP A 93 35.61 47.99 0.55
N ARG A 94 35.72 47.71 1.84
CA ARG A 94 34.61 47.80 2.80
C ARG A 94 34.18 49.24 3.07
N SER A 95 35.09 50.21 2.90
CA SER A 95 34.80 51.62 3.15
C SER A 95 33.98 52.25 2.03
N ARG A 96 34.32 51.92 0.78
CA ARG A 96 33.59 52.35 -0.43
C ARG A 96 32.45 51.43 -0.81
N LYS A 97 32.34 50.25 -0.17
CA LYS A 97 31.44 49.15 -0.54
C LYS A 97 31.56 48.76 -2.01
N THR A 98 32.80 48.49 -2.44
CA THR A 98 33.09 48.05 -3.81
C THR A 98 33.93 46.78 -3.84
N VAL A 99 33.82 46.02 -4.93
CA VAL A 99 34.74 44.94 -5.27
C VAL A 99 35.51 45.29 -6.54
N CYS A 100 36.82 44.98 -6.57
CA CYS A 100 37.68 45.19 -7.74
C CYS A 100 37.93 43.85 -8.43
N CYS A 101 37.79 43.82 -9.76
CA CYS A 101 37.98 42.65 -10.60
C CYS A 101 39.33 42.67 -11.33
N THR A 102 39.78 41.51 -11.84
CA THR A 102 41.04 41.36 -12.60
C THR A 102 41.09 42.17 -13.89
N ASP A 103 39.95 42.47 -14.48
CA ASP A 103 39.79 43.28 -15.69
C ASP A 103 39.78 44.81 -15.39
N GLY A 104 39.93 45.19 -14.12
CA GLY A 104 39.91 46.58 -13.66
C GLY A 104 38.52 47.15 -13.38
N VAL A 105 37.45 46.36 -13.55
CA VAL A 105 36.08 46.80 -13.24
C VAL A 105 35.90 46.90 -11.73
N GLU A 106 35.33 48.01 -11.26
CA GLU A 106 34.84 48.16 -9.88
C GLU A 106 33.31 48.00 -9.85
N ILE A 107 32.80 47.15 -8.96
CA ILE A 107 31.36 46.89 -8.80
C ILE A 107 30.95 47.30 -7.39
N GLU A 108 30.02 48.25 -7.29
CA GLU A 108 29.47 48.71 -6.00
C GLU A 108 28.39 47.74 -5.48
N TYR A 109 28.37 47.53 -4.15
CA TYR A 109 27.39 46.67 -3.50
C TYR A 109 26.70 47.37 -2.33
N ASP A 110 25.44 46.99 -2.08
CA ASP A 110 24.77 47.26 -0.81
C ASP A 110 24.86 46.02 0.10
N ILE A 111 24.86 44.83 -0.51
CA ILE A 111 25.05 43.52 0.13
C ILE A 111 26.08 42.73 -0.67
N LEU A 112 27.08 42.17 0.02
CA LEU A 112 28.09 41.29 -0.59
C LEU A 112 27.92 39.87 -0.07
N VAL A 113 27.86 38.88 -0.97
CA VAL A 113 27.78 37.46 -0.63
C VAL A 113 29.01 36.74 -1.17
N LEU A 114 29.84 36.25 -0.27
CA LEU A 114 31.03 35.46 -0.59
C LEU A 114 30.64 33.99 -0.73
N ALA A 115 30.74 33.47 -1.95
CA ALA A 115 30.48 32.09 -2.33
C ALA A 115 31.69 31.51 -3.09
N THR A 116 32.89 31.87 -2.67
CA THR A 116 34.19 31.57 -3.32
C THR A 116 34.56 30.10 -3.29
N GLY A 117 33.88 29.29 -2.48
CA GLY A 117 34.06 27.85 -2.42
C GLY A 117 35.40 27.45 -1.78
N SER A 118 36.04 26.43 -2.34
CA SER A 118 37.30 25.87 -1.85
C SER A 118 38.24 25.50 -3.02
N ASP A 119 39.53 25.41 -2.72
CA ASP A 119 40.58 24.95 -3.61
C ASP A 119 41.02 23.51 -3.28
N ALA A 120 41.66 22.80 -4.21
CA ALA A 120 42.20 21.47 -3.98
C ALA A 120 43.40 21.52 -3.02
N ALA A 121 43.42 20.64 -2.02
CA ALA A 121 44.54 20.56 -1.09
C ALA A 121 45.75 19.91 -1.77
N LEU A 122 46.90 20.60 -1.77
CA LEU A 122 48.18 20.07 -2.24
C LEU A 122 49.18 19.94 -1.08
N PRO A 123 50.00 18.87 -1.05
CA PRO A 123 50.97 18.64 0.01
C PRO A 123 52.25 19.44 -0.23
N ARG A 124 52.20 20.76 0.00
CA ARG A 124 53.31 21.70 -0.31
C ARG A 124 54.66 21.38 0.39
N PHE A 125 54.64 20.52 1.40
CA PHE A 125 55.84 20.04 2.11
C PHE A 125 56.57 18.91 1.36
N ILE A 126 55.95 18.29 0.35
CA ILE A 126 56.57 17.25 -0.46
C ILE A 126 57.37 17.92 -1.60
N PRO A 127 58.65 17.59 -1.79
CA PRO A 127 59.42 18.10 -2.92
C PRO A 127 58.75 17.76 -4.26
N ASN A 128 58.75 18.72 -5.19
CA ASN A 128 58.18 18.59 -6.53
C ASN A 128 56.65 18.37 -6.57
N TYR A 129 55.90 18.83 -5.57
CA TYR A 129 54.44 18.73 -5.53
C TYR A 129 53.71 19.46 -6.68
N ASP A 130 54.40 20.34 -7.39
CA ASP A 130 53.92 21.19 -8.49
C ASP A 130 54.61 20.88 -9.84
N ALA A 131 55.25 19.71 -9.94
CA ALA A 131 55.92 19.25 -11.17
C ALA A 131 54.96 19.02 -12.35
N GLU A 132 55.49 19.03 -13.57
CA GLU A 132 54.71 18.67 -14.77
C GLU A 132 54.29 17.19 -14.68
N GLY A 133 53.00 16.93 -14.89
CA GLY A 133 52.41 15.61 -14.65
C GLY A 133 51.75 15.43 -13.29
N VAL A 134 51.76 16.46 -12.42
CA VAL A 134 50.95 16.52 -11.20
C VAL A 134 49.65 17.28 -11.44
N PHE A 135 48.52 16.68 -11.06
CA PHE A 135 47.17 17.21 -11.27
C PHE A 135 46.36 17.21 -9.97
N VAL A 136 45.25 17.94 -10.01
CA VAL A 136 44.16 17.88 -9.03
C VAL A 136 42.85 17.59 -9.76
N TYR A 137 41.81 17.21 -9.01
CA TYR A 137 40.49 16.92 -9.57
C TYR A 137 39.45 17.87 -9.00
N ARG A 138 39.28 19.05 -9.61
CA ARG A 138 38.44 20.12 -9.05
C ARG A 138 37.63 20.94 -10.07
N THR A 139 38.24 21.43 -11.14
CA THR A 139 37.61 22.29 -12.15
C THR A 139 37.60 21.64 -13.52
N VAL A 140 36.73 22.08 -14.44
CA VAL A 140 36.73 21.57 -15.82
C VAL A 140 38.09 21.78 -16.49
N GLU A 141 38.76 22.91 -16.21
CA GLU A 141 40.10 23.19 -16.73
C GLU A 141 41.14 22.18 -16.23
N ASP A 142 41.05 21.74 -14.95
CA ASP A 142 41.92 20.68 -14.44
C ASP A 142 41.73 19.36 -15.20
N LEU A 143 40.48 19.03 -15.53
CA LEU A 143 40.14 17.83 -16.29
C LEU A 143 40.66 17.91 -17.72
N GLU A 144 40.48 19.06 -18.40
CA GLU A 144 41.01 19.31 -19.74
C GLU A 144 42.54 19.16 -19.79
N ARG A 145 43.26 19.79 -18.85
CA ARG A 145 44.72 19.65 -18.73
C ARG A 145 45.16 18.21 -18.49
N LEU A 146 44.43 17.49 -17.63
CA LEU A 146 44.71 16.08 -17.37
C LEU A 146 44.52 15.23 -18.63
N ILE A 147 43.44 15.45 -19.38
CA ILE A 147 43.14 14.73 -20.63
C ILE A 147 44.25 14.97 -21.66
N GLU A 148 44.63 16.23 -21.87
CA GLU A 148 45.66 16.62 -22.82
C GLU A 148 47.01 15.97 -22.49
N TRP A 149 47.42 16.03 -21.23
CA TRP A 149 48.65 15.38 -20.76
C TRP A 149 48.59 13.86 -20.95
N SER A 150 47.50 13.22 -20.52
CA SER A 150 47.36 11.76 -20.52
C SER A 150 47.49 11.15 -21.91
N ALA A 151 47.06 11.87 -22.96
CA ALA A 151 47.16 11.43 -24.35
C ALA A 151 48.61 11.14 -24.79
N GLY A 152 49.60 11.82 -24.20
CA GLY A 152 51.02 11.61 -24.44
C GLY A 152 51.66 10.49 -23.61
N GLN A 153 50.95 9.90 -22.65
CA GLN A 153 51.51 8.99 -21.64
C GLN A 153 51.13 7.51 -21.85
N LYS A 154 50.92 7.09 -23.10
CA LYS A 154 50.40 5.74 -23.41
C LYS A 154 51.25 4.61 -22.84
N GLY A 155 50.61 3.65 -22.17
CA GLY A 155 51.25 2.46 -21.59
C GLY A 155 51.96 2.71 -20.27
N SER A 156 52.00 3.95 -19.77
CA SER A 156 52.60 4.30 -18.47
C SER A 156 51.64 4.03 -17.30
N VAL A 157 52.08 4.34 -16.07
CA VAL A 157 51.27 4.19 -14.85
C VAL A 157 50.74 5.54 -14.39
N GLY A 158 49.44 5.63 -14.14
CA GLY A 158 48.79 6.76 -13.49
C GLY A 158 48.58 6.46 -12.00
N ALA A 159 48.78 7.46 -11.13
CA ALA A 159 48.60 7.32 -9.69
C ALA A 159 47.69 8.42 -9.12
N VAL A 160 46.83 8.05 -8.17
CA VAL A 160 45.99 8.98 -7.40
C VAL A 160 46.34 8.88 -5.93
N VAL A 161 46.55 10.02 -5.28
CA VAL A 161 46.84 10.11 -3.84
C VAL A 161 45.59 10.57 -3.10
N GLY A 162 45.05 9.69 -2.27
CA GLY A 162 43.80 9.83 -1.55
C GLY A 162 42.77 8.80 -2.01
N GLY A 163 42.27 7.98 -1.10
CA GLY A 163 41.18 7.01 -1.31
C GLY A 163 39.84 7.56 -0.83
N GLY A 164 39.65 8.87 -0.85
CA GLY A 164 38.37 9.52 -0.60
C GLY A 164 37.49 9.55 -1.85
N LEU A 165 36.35 10.23 -1.73
CA LEU A 165 35.39 10.50 -2.81
C LEU A 165 36.04 10.94 -4.12
N LEU A 166 36.69 12.12 -4.11
CA LEU A 166 37.37 12.70 -5.26
C LEU A 166 38.49 11.81 -5.78
N GLY A 167 39.15 11.05 -4.90
CA GLY A 167 40.26 10.18 -5.30
C GLY A 167 39.80 8.97 -6.08
N LEU A 168 38.68 8.36 -5.68
CA LEU A 168 38.09 7.25 -6.44
C LEU A 168 37.49 7.73 -7.78
N GLU A 169 36.93 8.94 -7.82
CA GLU A 169 36.47 9.57 -9.07
C GLU A 169 37.64 9.91 -9.99
N ALA A 170 38.73 10.47 -9.46
CA ALA A 170 39.94 10.72 -10.23
C ALA A 170 40.57 9.43 -10.76
N ALA A 171 40.56 8.34 -9.97
CA ALA A 171 41.06 7.04 -10.40
C ALA A 171 40.22 6.46 -11.54
N LYS A 172 38.89 6.63 -11.47
CA LYS A 172 37.98 6.27 -12.56
C LYS A 172 38.27 7.08 -13.81
N ALA A 173 38.43 8.39 -13.67
CA ALA A 173 38.77 9.27 -14.78
C ALA A 173 40.08 8.84 -15.49
N LEU A 174 41.12 8.49 -14.73
CA LEU A 174 42.36 7.96 -15.31
C LEU A 174 42.17 6.62 -16.02
N LEU A 175 41.30 5.75 -15.49
CA LEU A 175 40.98 4.46 -16.10
C LEU A 175 40.24 4.65 -17.43
N ASP A 176 39.26 5.56 -17.46
CA ASP A 176 38.41 5.85 -18.64
C ASP A 176 39.14 6.60 -19.75
N LEU A 177 40.33 7.13 -19.47
CA LEU A 177 41.20 7.68 -20.51
C LEU A 177 41.88 6.60 -21.34
N GLU A 178 41.94 5.36 -20.85
CA GLU A 178 42.57 4.21 -21.52
C GLU A 178 44.02 4.45 -21.99
N CYS A 179 44.69 5.47 -21.43
CA CYS A 179 46.07 5.81 -21.76
C CYS A 179 47.06 5.04 -20.87
N TYR A 180 46.67 4.65 -19.67
CA TYR A 180 47.56 4.03 -18.69
C TYR A 180 47.46 2.51 -18.72
N SER A 181 48.59 1.81 -18.61
CA SER A 181 48.62 0.35 -18.44
C SER A 181 48.15 -0.10 -17.06
N LYS A 182 48.27 0.78 -16.06
CA LYS A 182 47.77 0.56 -14.70
C LYS A 182 47.44 1.88 -14.02
N VAL A 183 46.35 1.89 -13.25
CA VAL A 183 45.99 3.01 -12.35
C VAL A 183 46.16 2.56 -10.91
N LYS A 184 46.89 3.34 -10.09
CA LYS A 184 47.14 3.09 -8.67
C LYS A 184 46.41 4.11 -7.80
N VAL A 185 45.82 3.68 -6.69
CA VAL A 185 45.25 4.57 -5.65
C VAL A 185 46.01 4.37 -4.36
N LEU A 186 46.55 5.45 -3.79
CA LEU A 186 47.28 5.45 -2.54
C LEU A 186 46.40 6.02 -1.43
N GLU A 187 46.11 5.22 -0.42
CA GLU A 187 45.35 5.63 0.75
C GLU A 187 46.19 5.42 2.01
N ARG A 188 46.26 6.45 2.87
CA ARG A 188 47.04 6.39 4.12
C ARG A 188 46.35 5.57 5.20
N ASN A 189 45.04 5.41 5.13
CA ASN A 189 44.23 4.63 6.06
C ASN A 189 44.19 3.14 5.69
N GLY A 190 43.55 2.33 6.54
CA GLY A 190 43.39 0.90 6.32
C GLY A 190 42.37 0.51 5.26
N TRP A 191 41.53 1.44 4.78
CA TRP A 191 40.51 1.25 3.75
C TRP A 191 40.17 2.60 3.09
N VAL A 192 39.50 2.56 1.93
CA VAL A 192 39.01 3.75 1.21
C VAL A 192 37.70 4.27 1.82
N LEU A 193 37.38 5.56 1.62
CA LEU A 193 36.18 6.21 2.19
C LEU A 193 36.11 6.12 3.72
N SER A 194 37.26 6.17 4.40
CA SER A 194 37.37 6.03 5.86
C SER A 194 36.65 7.09 6.68
N ARG A 195 36.21 8.20 6.06
CA ARG A 195 35.36 9.23 6.70
C ARG A 195 33.86 8.90 6.65
N GLN A 196 33.45 7.98 5.78
CA GLN A 196 32.05 7.61 5.55
C GLN A 196 31.76 6.18 6.01
N LEU A 197 32.76 5.29 5.95
CA LEU A 197 32.60 3.85 6.13
C LEU A 197 33.51 3.30 7.23
N ASP A 198 33.04 2.26 7.91
CA ASP A 198 33.89 1.44 8.78
C ASP A 198 34.78 0.47 7.99
N ALA A 199 35.60 -0.29 8.71
CA ALA A 199 36.59 -1.18 8.10
C ALA A 199 35.96 -2.28 7.24
N ASP A 200 34.79 -2.81 7.63
CA ASP A 200 34.11 -3.88 6.89
C ASP A 200 33.53 -3.36 5.57
N ALA A 201 32.76 -2.28 5.64
CA ALA A 201 32.19 -1.64 4.46
C ALA A 201 33.29 -1.12 3.52
N GLY A 202 34.33 -0.50 4.09
CA GLY A 202 35.47 0.02 3.35
C GLY A 202 36.28 -1.07 2.66
N GLY A 203 36.50 -2.22 3.32
CA GLY A 203 37.15 -3.38 2.72
C GLY A 203 36.41 -3.90 1.49
N MET A 204 35.07 -3.98 1.56
CA MET A 204 34.26 -4.37 0.40
C MET A 204 34.38 -3.40 -0.78
N VAL A 205 34.48 -2.09 -0.51
CA VAL A 205 34.73 -1.10 -1.57
C VAL A 205 36.14 -1.29 -2.15
N VAL A 206 37.16 -1.55 -1.34
CA VAL A 206 38.53 -1.84 -1.84
C VAL A 206 38.52 -3.03 -2.81
N ASP A 207 37.84 -4.12 -2.46
CA ASP A 207 37.79 -5.31 -3.31
C ASP A 207 37.06 -5.04 -4.62
N GLN A 208 35.94 -4.30 -4.58
CA GLN A 208 35.22 -3.90 -5.80
C GLN A 208 36.08 -2.99 -6.69
N VAL A 209 36.78 -2.00 -6.12
CA VAL A 209 37.68 -1.11 -6.87
C VAL A 209 38.83 -1.90 -7.50
N ARG A 210 39.39 -2.90 -6.80
CA ARG A 210 40.42 -3.79 -7.36
C ARG A 210 39.91 -4.64 -8.52
N ASN A 211 38.69 -5.16 -8.42
CA ASN A 211 38.06 -5.95 -9.48
C ASN A 211 37.81 -5.13 -10.75
N LEU A 212 37.74 -3.81 -10.65
CA LEU A 212 37.65 -2.89 -11.79
C LEU A 212 39.01 -2.58 -12.44
N GLY A 213 40.09 -3.20 -11.96
CA GLY A 213 41.44 -3.04 -12.51
C GLY A 213 42.29 -1.95 -11.84
N VAL A 214 41.81 -1.33 -10.76
CA VAL A 214 42.55 -0.29 -10.02
C VAL A 214 43.38 -0.92 -8.90
N ASP A 215 44.67 -0.59 -8.86
CA ASP A 215 45.60 -1.09 -7.85
C ASP A 215 45.55 -0.24 -6.57
N VAL A 216 44.79 -0.69 -5.56
CA VAL A 216 44.61 0.04 -4.30
C VAL A 216 45.70 -0.32 -3.28
N LEU A 217 46.54 0.67 -2.98
CA LEU A 217 47.64 0.62 -2.03
C LEU A 217 47.25 1.30 -0.70
N LEU A 218 46.84 0.48 0.27
CA LEU A 218 46.43 0.93 1.60
C LEU A 218 47.62 1.15 2.53
N ARG A 219 47.44 2.00 3.54
CA ARG A 219 48.48 2.42 4.49
C ARG A 219 49.75 2.95 3.82
N LYS A 220 49.60 3.60 2.67
CA LYS A 220 50.71 4.23 1.93
C LYS A 220 50.54 5.74 1.86
N SER A 221 51.66 6.45 1.91
CA SER A 221 51.72 7.90 1.71
C SER A 221 53.00 8.27 0.98
N VAL A 222 52.92 9.28 0.11
CA VAL A 222 54.04 9.77 -0.68
C VAL A 222 55.03 10.53 0.22
N ALA A 223 56.32 10.25 0.05
CA ALA A 223 57.45 10.91 0.69
C ALA A 223 58.06 11.99 -0.21
N SER A 224 58.29 11.65 -1.48
CA SER A 224 58.84 12.55 -2.51
C SER A 224 58.38 12.13 -3.90
N ILE A 225 58.37 13.09 -4.82
CA ILE A 225 58.05 12.87 -6.24
C ILE A 225 59.36 12.95 -7.04
N ASP A 226 59.68 11.89 -7.76
CA ASP A 226 60.86 11.81 -8.62
C ASP A 226 60.54 12.45 -9.98
N VAL A 227 61.44 13.32 -10.47
CA VAL A 227 61.27 14.08 -11.72
C VAL A 227 62.49 13.95 -12.62
N ASP A 228 62.30 14.13 -13.92
CA ASP A 228 63.40 14.27 -14.88
C ASP A 228 63.99 15.70 -14.90
N GLU A 229 64.92 15.96 -15.84
CA GLU A 229 65.59 17.26 -16.01
C GLU A 229 64.61 18.39 -16.37
N ASP A 230 63.49 18.06 -17.04
CA ASP A 230 62.42 19.00 -17.43
C ASP A 230 61.36 19.17 -16.32
N ARG A 231 61.60 18.61 -15.12
CA ARG A 231 60.66 18.56 -13.99
C ARG A 231 59.36 17.78 -14.28
N ARG A 232 59.41 16.77 -15.15
CA ARG A 232 58.27 15.87 -15.40
C ARG A 232 58.29 14.68 -14.46
N VAL A 233 57.12 14.26 -13.98
CA VAL A 233 56.99 13.12 -13.06
C VAL A 233 57.46 11.82 -13.71
N THR A 234 58.38 11.11 -13.04
CA THR A 234 58.88 9.79 -13.46
C THR A 234 58.57 8.69 -12.44
N GLY A 235 58.26 9.05 -11.19
CA GLY A 235 57.91 8.10 -10.14
C GLY A 235 57.63 8.75 -8.79
N VAL A 236 57.29 7.92 -7.81
CA VAL A 236 57.10 8.35 -6.41
C VAL A 236 57.81 7.42 -5.44
N LYS A 237 58.36 8.00 -4.36
CA LYS A 237 58.85 7.29 -3.18
C LYS A 237 57.83 7.37 -2.06
N LEU A 238 57.63 6.26 -1.36
CA LEU A 238 56.67 6.14 -0.26
C LEU A 238 57.39 6.22 1.08
N ASN A 239 56.65 6.61 2.13
CA ASN A 239 57.21 6.75 3.48
C ASN A 239 57.70 5.44 4.11
N ASP A 240 57.34 4.29 3.54
CA ASP A 240 57.79 2.97 4.00
C ASP A 240 59.02 2.46 3.24
N GLY A 241 59.64 3.29 2.41
CA GLY A 241 60.83 2.98 1.62
C GLY A 241 60.56 2.36 0.25
N ASN A 242 59.32 1.97 -0.07
CA ASN A 242 58.97 1.46 -1.39
C ASN A 242 58.88 2.59 -2.43
N SER A 243 59.09 2.27 -3.71
CA SER A 243 58.92 3.21 -4.83
C SER A 243 58.28 2.52 -6.04
N PHE A 244 57.66 3.31 -6.92
CA PHE A 244 57.19 2.83 -8.23
C PHE A 244 57.21 3.95 -9.26
N ALA A 245 57.41 3.57 -10.52
CA ALA A 245 57.38 4.50 -11.66
C ALA A 245 55.93 4.89 -12.00
N CYS A 246 55.72 6.17 -12.29
CA CYS A 246 54.47 6.73 -12.79
C CYS A 246 54.75 8.00 -13.58
N SER A 247 53.94 8.28 -14.59
CA SER A 247 54.06 9.48 -15.45
C SER A 247 53.04 10.56 -15.08
N THR A 248 52.06 10.22 -14.23
CA THR A 248 50.93 11.08 -13.88
C THR A 248 50.55 10.84 -12.43
N LEU A 249 50.41 11.93 -11.67
CA LEU A 249 50.03 11.90 -10.26
C LEU A 249 48.86 12.86 -10.02
N CYS A 250 47.72 12.38 -9.53
CA CYS A 250 46.58 13.23 -9.16
C CYS A 250 46.41 13.29 -7.64
N PHE A 251 46.47 14.48 -7.05
CA PHE A 251 46.21 14.67 -5.63
C PHE A 251 44.71 14.92 -5.37
N ALA A 252 44.12 14.06 -4.53
CA ALA A 252 42.74 14.14 -4.08
C ALA A 252 42.67 14.00 -2.54
N ILE A 253 43.49 14.80 -1.84
CA ILE A 253 43.71 14.69 -0.39
C ILE A 253 42.81 15.61 0.45
N GLY A 254 41.83 16.26 -0.17
CA GLY A 254 40.88 17.17 0.47
C GLY A 254 40.79 18.52 -0.24
N VAL A 255 40.08 19.45 0.38
CA VAL A 255 39.90 20.83 -0.11
C VAL A 255 40.21 21.82 1.00
N VAL A 256 40.58 23.05 0.62
CA VAL A 256 40.88 24.17 1.51
C VAL A 256 39.93 25.33 1.20
N PRO A 257 39.15 25.84 2.17
CA PRO A 257 38.28 26.99 1.97
C PRO A 257 39.01 28.19 1.37
N ARG A 258 38.38 28.86 0.40
CA ARG A 258 38.93 30.08 -0.22
C ARG A 258 38.55 31.32 0.56
N ASP A 259 39.32 31.61 1.60
CA ASP A 259 39.13 32.74 2.52
C ASP A 259 40.12 33.89 2.29
N GLU A 260 41.00 33.79 1.27
CA GLU A 260 42.05 34.75 0.97
C GLU A 260 41.50 36.17 0.78
N LEU A 261 40.44 36.32 -0.02
CA LEU A 261 39.80 37.61 -0.30
C LEU A 261 39.23 38.25 0.96
N ALA A 262 38.70 37.43 1.88
CA ALA A 262 38.13 37.90 3.13
C ALA A 262 39.23 38.32 4.12
N ARG A 263 40.33 37.57 4.19
CA ARG A 263 41.50 37.92 5.01
C ARG A 263 42.12 39.24 4.58
N ASP A 264 42.32 39.43 3.27
CA ASP A 264 42.86 40.67 2.72
C ASP A 264 41.93 41.88 2.95
N ALA A 265 40.62 41.64 3.04
CA ALA A 265 39.60 42.63 3.38
C ALA A 265 39.46 42.87 4.91
N GLY A 266 40.25 42.18 5.74
CA GLY A 266 40.20 42.29 7.20
C GLY A 266 38.92 41.72 7.83
N LEU A 267 38.30 40.72 7.21
CA LEU A 267 37.23 39.93 7.82
C LEU A 267 37.82 38.83 8.72
N VAL A 268 37.07 38.44 9.75
CA VAL A 268 37.50 37.38 10.67
C VAL A 268 37.38 36.02 10.00
N CYS A 269 38.50 35.32 9.89
CA CYS A 269 38.59 33.96 9.32
C CYS A 269 39.17 32.99 10.37
N ALA A 270 38.80 31.71 10.27
CA ALA A 270 39.27 30.68 11.20
C ALA A 270 40.73 30.31 10.94
N ASP A 271 41.54 30.19 11.99
CA ASP A 271 42.95 29.78 11.85
C ASP A 271 43.09 28.29 11.53
N ARG A 272 42.33 27.44 12.23
CA ARG A 272 42.38 25.98 12.08
C ARG A 272 41.26 25.51 11.17
N GLY A 273 41.62 24.89 10.04
CA GLY A 273 40.66 24.41 9.03
C GLY A 273 40.24 25.45 7.99
N GLY A 274 40.57 26.73 8.22
CA GLY A 274 40.27 27.83 7.30
C GLY A 274 38.78 28.19 7.23
N GLY A 275 38.47 29.17 6.41
CA GLY A 275 37.11 29.64 6.13
C GLY A 275 36.75 30.93 6.87
N ILE A 276 35.81 31.66 6.28
CA ILE A 276 35.27 32.94 6.75
C ILE A 276 34.31 32.66 7.90
N ILE A 277 34.56 33.21 9.10
CA ILE A 277 33.69 32.94 10.25
C ILE A 277 32.35 33.62 10.03
N VAL A 278 31.28 32.83 10.17
CA VAL A 278 29.90 33.32 10.07
C VAL A 278 29.06 32.96 11.30
N ASP A 279 28.11 33.82 11.62
CA ASP A 279 27.10 33.56 12.65
C ASP A 279 25.94 32.67 12.14
N ASP A 280 24.93 32.46 12.99
CA ASP A 280 23.74 31.65 12.65
C ASP A 280 22.85 32.29 11.57
N GLU A 281 22.98 33.59 11.31
CA GLU A 281 22.32 34.29 10.20
C GLU A 281 23.21 34.36 8.94
N LEU A 282 24.40 33.75 8.99
CA LEU A 282 25.41 33.68 7.93
C LEU A 282 26.14 35.01 7.67
N ARG A 283 26.07 35.96 8.62
CA ARG A 283 26.81 37.23 8.57
C ARG A 283 28.27 37.02 8.95
N THR A 284 29.17 37.75 8.29
CA THR A 284 30.58 37.81 8.67
C THR A 284 30.80 38.84 9.79
N SER A 285 32.06 39.16 10.09
CA SER A 285 32.40 40.28 10.99
C SER A 285 32.00 41.67 10.45
N ASP A 286 31.53 41.77 9.21
CA ASP A 286 30.92 42.95 8.63
C ASP A 286 29.40 42.70 8.41
N PRO A 287 28.51 43.59 8.88
CA PRO A 287 27.06 43.36 8.80
C PRO A 287 26.48 43.37 7.38
N ASP A 288 27.19 43.95 6.41
CA ASP A 288 26.77 44.01 5.01
C ASP A 288 27.41 42.92 4.14
N ILE A 289 28.26 42.05 4.73
CA ILE A 289 28.95 40.96 4.05
C ILE A 289 28.58 39.61 4.67
N TYR A 290 28.17 38.69 3.81
CA TYR A 290 27.76 37.33 4.14
C TYR A 290 28.69 36.33 3.49
N ALA A 291 28.80 35.12 4.03
CA ALA A 291 29.51 34.02 3.38
C ALA A 291 28.70 32.72 3.42
N ILE A 292 28.66 32.00 2.30
CA ILE A 292 27.89 30.75 2.14
C ILE A 292 28.68 29.69 1.38
N GLY A 293 28.40 28.42 1.64
CA GLY A 293 29.07 27.30 0.98
C GLY A 293 30.42 26.96 1.63
N GLU A 294 31.35 26.40 0.85
CA GLU A 294 32.59 25.83 1.38
C GLU A 294 33.58 26.86 1.94
N CYS A 295 33.46 28.13 1.54
CA CYS A 295 34.29 29.21 2.08
C CYS A 295 33.82 29.66 3.48
N ALA A 296 32.60 29.31 3.90
CA ALA A 296 32.03 29.72 5.18
C ALA A 296 32.37 28.71 6.29
N SER A 297 32.84 29.23 7.42
CA SER A 297 33.13 28.49 8.64
C SER A 297 32.07 28.81 9.68
N TRP A 298 31.11 27.90 9.85
CA TRP A 298 30.03 28.01 10.85
C TRP A 298 30.35 27.09 12.02
N ASP A 299 30.30 27.61 13.25
CA ASP A 299 30.71 26.89 14.48
C ASP A 299 32.13 26.28 14.35
N SER A 300 33.06 27.08 13.77
CA SER A 300 34.45 26.69 13.48
C SER A 300 34.59 25.45 12.59
N GLN A 301 33.59 25.15 11.76
CA GLN A 301 33.56 23.99 10.88
C GLN A 301 33.24 24.41 9.44
N THR A 302 33.96 23.80 8.51
CA THR A 302 33.65 23.80 7.08
C THR A 302 33.24 22.38 6.69
N PHE A 303 32.12 22.26 5.96
CA PHE A 303 31.49 20.95 5.74
C PHE A 303 31.99 20.24 4.47
N GLY A 304 32.49 20.98 3.48
CA GLY A 304 32.99 20.41 2.22
C GLY A 304 31.94 19.61 1.45
N LEU A 305 30.66 19.97 1.58
CA LEU A 305 29.51 19.32 0.96
C LEU A 305 28.57 20.37 0.37
N ILE A 306 27.93 20.03 -0.74
CA ILE A 306 26.98 20.91 -1.41
C ILE A 306 25.70 21.16 -0.61
N ALA A 307 25.14 20.11 0.01
CA ALA A 307 23.84 20.20 0.68
C ALA A 307 23.83 21.24 1.83
N PRO A 308 24.83 21.27 2.74
CA PRO A 308 25.00 22.37 3.70
C PRO A 308 25.05 23.75 3.04
N GLY A 309 25.78 23.90 1.93
CA GLY A 309 25.86 25.18 1.22
C GLY A 309 24.53 25.62 0.59
N VAL A 310 23.75 24.68 0.05
CA VAL A 310 22.41 24.94 -0.50
C VAL A 310 21.42 25.33 0.61
N GLU A 311 21.57 24.77 1.81
CA GLU A 311 20.82 25.16 3.01
C GLU A 311 21.23 26.56 3.49
N MET A 312 22.52 26.88 3.51
CA MET A 312 23.00 28.25 3.77
C MET A 312 22.40 29.25 2.77
N ALA A 313 22.39 28.92 1.48
CA ALA A 313 21.76 29.74 0.45
C ALA A 313 20.24 29.94 0.68
N ASP A 314 19.52 28.92 1.17
CA ASP A 314 18.10 29.04 1.53
C ASP A 314 17.86 29.94 2.74
N VAL A 315 18.66 29.76 3.81
CA VAL A 315 18.60 30.60 5.00
C VAL A 315 18.86 32.07 4.64
N LEU A 316 19.94 32.34 3.89
CA LEU A 316 20.31 33.70 3.54
C LEU A 316 19.29 34.37 2.61
N SER A 317 18.87 33.70 1.53
CA SER A 317 17.89 34.27 0.58
C SER A 317 16.53 34.54 1.25
N PHE A 318 16.10 33.67 2.18
CA PHE A 318 14.93 33.92 3.02
C PHE A 318 15.13 35.11 3.96
N ASN A 319 16.27 35.21 4.64
CA ASN A 319 16.53 36.29 5.58
C ASN A 319 16.60 37.66 4.88
N LEU A 320 17.16 37.72 3.68
CA LEU A 320 17.20 38.96 2.92
C LEU A 320 15.80 39.43 2.47
N THR A 321 14.94 38.51 2.03
CA THR A 321 13.65 38.89 1.39
C THR A 321 12.43 38.82 2.32
N GLN A 322 12.39 37.86 3.24
CA GLN A 322 11.19 37.48 4.00
C GLN A 322 11.26 37.85 5.49
N ALA A 323 12.44 38.13 6.05
CA ALA A 323 12.60 38.39 7.49
C ALA A 323 11.86 39.65 7.98
N GLN A 324 11.50 40.57 7.08
CA GLN A 324 10.64 41.71 7.41
C GLN A 324 9.20 41.31 7.77
N HIS A 325 8.76 40.13 7.34
CA HIS A 325 7.40 39.61 7.57
C HIS A 325 7.38 38.34 8.43
N HIS A 326 8.55 37.74 8.68
CA HIS A 326 8.71 36.45 9.35
C HIS A 326 9.91 36.46 10.29
N GLN A 327 9.94 35.57 11.27
CA GLN A 327 11.13 35.40 12.09
C GLN A 327 12.33 34.97 11.21
N PRO A 328 13.52 35.57 11.38
CA PRO A 328 14.72 35.14 10.66
C PRO A 328 14.98 33.65 10.85
N ARG A 329 15.39 32.99 9.78
CA ARG A 329 15.88 31.61 9.84
C ARG A 329 17.30 31.63 10.38
N LEU A 330 17.56 30.73 11.32
CA LEU A 330 18.90 30.45 11.80
C LEU A 330 19.41 29.18 11.12
N TYR A 331 20.63 29.24 10.60
CA TYR A 331 21.35 28.08 10.14
C TYR A 331 21.62 27.16 11.33
N LYS A 332 21.37 25.86 11.12
CA LYS A 332 21.53 24.84 12.15
C LYS A 332 22.55 23.85 11.66
N ARG A 333 23.02 23.00 12.56
CA ARG A 333 23.96 21.94 12.19
C ARG A 333 23.37 21.12 11.04
N PRO A 334 24.04 21.07 9.88
CA PRO A 334 23.48 20.47 8.69
C PRO A 334 23.53 18.95 8.79
N ASP A 335 22.69 18.31 7.99
CA ASP A 335 22.75 16.87 7.80
C ASP A 335 23.92 16.48 6.90
N LEU A 336 24.83 15.67 7.43
CA LEU A 336 26.01 15.17 6.71
C LEU A 336 25.76 13.81 6.03
N SER A 337 24.50 13.35 6.03
CA SER A 337 24.11 12.15 5.30
C SER A 337 24.47 12.29 3.82
N THR A 338 25.14 11.29 3.28
CA THR A 338 25.65 11.31 1.91
C THR A 338 25.28 9.99 1.23
N LYS A 339 24.76 10.07 0.00
CA LYS A 339 24.54 8.93 -0.90
C LYS A 339 25.32 9.18 -2.18
N LEU A 340 26.08 8.17 -2.59
CA LEU A 340 27.18 8.27 -3.54
C LEU A 340 27.14 7.06 -4.48
N LYS A 341 27.62 7.27 -5.71
CA LYS A 341 27.87 6.20 -6.66
C LYS A 341 29.30 6.35 -7.16
N LEU A 342 30.17 5.44 -6.74
CA LEU A 342 31.61 5.53 -6.99
C LEU A 342 32.02 4.31 -7.78
N LEU A 343 32.56 4.48 -8.99
CA LEU A 343 33.06 3.37 -9.78
C LEU A 343 32.02 2.25 -10.04
N GLY A 344 30.72 2.58 -10.06
CA GLY A 344 29.64 1.60 -10.16
C GLY A 344 29.19 0.97 -8.83
N VAL A 345 29.83 1.34 -7.72
CA VAL A 345 29.48 0.92 -6.36
C VAL A 345 28.59 1.98 -5.71
N ASP A 346 27.36 1.60 -5.34
CA ASP A 346 26.48 2.46 -4.57
C ASP A 346 26.88 2.44 -3.09
N VAL A 347 27.12 3.62 -2.51
CA VAL A 347 27.54 3.82 -1.12
C VAL A 347 26.65 4.86 -0.47
N ALA A 348 26.20 4.63 0.76
CA ALA A 348 25.49 5.65 1.51
C ALA A 348 25.80 5.60 3.01
N SER A 349 25.92 6.76 3.64
CA SER A 349 26.04 6.91 5.09
C SER A 349 25.07 7.98 5.56
N PHE A 350 24.37 7.75 6.67
CA PHE A 350 23.34 8.66 7.15
C PHE A 350 23.31 8.77 8.68
N GLY A 351 22.84 9.90 9.18
CA GLY A 351 22.73 10.14 10.62
C GLY A 351 24.09 10.10 11.33
N ASP A 352 24.11 9.56 12.54
CA ASP A 352 25.34 9.32 13.29
C ASP A 352 25.90 7.92 13.01
N TYR A 353 26.40 7.72 11.81
CA TYR A 353 26.85 6.44 11.26
C TYR A 353 28.12 5.85 11.94
N PHE A 354 28.71 6.55 12.91
CA PHE A 354 29.79 6.04 13.77
C PHE A 354 29.43 6.10 15.27
N ALA A 355 28.15 6.19 15.61
CA ALA A 355 27.71 6.27 17.01
C ALA A 355 28.12 5.06 17.86
N ASP A 356 28.34 3.90 17.25
CA ASP A 356 28.83 2.69 17.92
C ASP A 356 30.33 2.72 18.22
N ILE A 357 31.11 3.49 17.44
CA ILE A 357 32.56 3.65 17.61
C ILE A 357 32.90 4.86 18.50
N HIS A 358 32.28 6.01 18.24
CA HIS A 358 32.61 7.28 18.90
C HIS A 358 31.60 7.70 19.98
N GLY A 359 30.56 6.89 20.19
CA GLY A 359 29.40 7.27 20.99
C GLY A 359 28.43 8.16 20.22
N PRO A 360 27.12 8.15 20.58
CA PRO A 360 26.12 8.95 19.90
C PRO A 360 26.32 10.44 20.21
N LYS A 361 26.52 11.26 19.17
CA LYS A 361 26.58 12.73 19.25
C LYS A 361 25.25 13.33 19.68
N PHE A 362 24.15 12.64 19.39
CA PHE A 362 22.80 13.06 19.74
C PHE A 362 21.92 11.85 20.09
N LEU A 363 21.06 12.04 21.09
CA LEU A 363 20.06 11.07 21.53
C LEU A 363 18.69 11.77 21.64
N PRO A 364 17.59 11.07 21.29
CA PRO A 364 16.24 11.59 21.51
C PRO A 364 16.01 11.95 22.98
N ALA A 365 15.22 12.99 23.26
CA ALA A 365 15.00 13.48 24.62
C ALA A 365 14.47 12.39 25.58
N LYS A 366 13.62 11.49 25.08
CA LYS A 366 13.14 10.32 25.84
C LYS A 366 14.26 9.31 26.14
N ALA A 367 15.11 9.02 25.16
CA ALA A 367 16.26 8.13 25.32
C ALA A 367 17.32 8.71 26.29
N LYS A 368 17.54 10.04 26.27
CA LYS A 368 18.42 10.75 27.22
C LYS A 368 17.94 10.62 28.69
N ARG A 369 16.63 10.54 28.92
CA ARG A 369 16.07 10.33 30.27
C ARG A 369 16.24 8.88 30.73
N ALA A 370 16.05 7.92 29.83
CA ALA A 370 16.27 6.50 30.12
C ALA A 370 17.75 6.16 30.38
N SER A 371 18.68 6.76 29.64
CA SER A 371 20.12 6.56 29.87
C SER A 371 20.60 7.16 31.21
N LYS A 372 20.01 8.28 31.65
CA LYS A 372 20.27 8.87 32.99
C LYS A 372 19.74 8.02 34.13
N ALA A 373 18.67 7.25 33.93
CA ALA A 373 18.10 6.37 34.95
C ALA A 373 18.94 5.09 35.18
N ASN A 374 19.76 4.67 34.20
CA ASN A 374 20.60 3.48 34.25
C ASN A 374 22.08 3.75 34.64
N GLY A 375 22.39 4.89 35.24
CA GLY A 375 23.67 5.09 35.94
C GLY A 375 24.88 5.51 35.11
N ALA A 376 24.71 6.17 33.96
CA ALA A 376 25.82 6.82 33.25
C ALA A 376 25.93 8.31 33.65
N THR A 377 26.91 8.64 34.48
CA THR A 377 27.24 10.02 34.87
C THR A 377 27.84 10.81 33.70
N ASN A 378 27.39 12.05 33.52
CA ASN A 378 27.90 13.04 32.57
C ASN A 378 29.42 13.26 32.71
N GLY A 379 30.15 13.22 31.58
CA GLY A 379 31.42 13.91 31.41
C GLY A 379 31.23 15.11 30.47
N ASN A 380 31.36 16.33 31.00
CA ASN A 380 31.41 17.57 30.21
C ASN A 380 32.76 17.69 29.48
N GLY A 381 32.74 18.48 28.40
CA GLY A 381 33.77 18.62 27.37
C GLY A 381 35.25 18.81 27.77
N VAL A 382 36.06 18.61 26.71
CA VAL A 382 37.35 19.26 26.35
C VAL A 382 38.55 18.30 26.19
N ASN A 383 39.08 18.30 24.95
CA ASN A 383 40.43 17.99 24.42
C ASN A 383 41.30 16.84 24.97
N GLY A 384 41.82 16.05 24.02
CA GLY A 384 43.19 15.53 24.08
C GLY A 384 43.34 14.02 24.27
N THR A 385 43.72 13.34 23.17
CA THR A 385 44.57 12.14 23.09
C THR A 385 44.72 11.25 24.35
N THR A 386 44.18 10.03 24.30
CA THR A 386 44.75 8.84 24.96
C THR A 386 44.12 7.55 24.41
N LYS A 387 44.87 6.47 24.59
CA LYS A 387 44.82 5.16 23.92
C LYS A 387 43.51 4.37 24.13
N ALA A 388 43.22 3.56 23.12
CA ALA A 388 42.27 2.46 23.15
C ALA A 388 42.72 1.38 24.14
N ASP A 389 41.97 1.22 25.23
CA ASP A 389 41.62 -0.07 25.84
C ASP A 389 40.68 0.22 27.02
N ASP A 390 39.36 0.23 26.77
CA ASP A 390 38.38 -0.17 27.77
C ASP A 390 37.02 -0.46 27.09
N THR A 391 36.51 -1.66 27.25
CA THR A 391 35.21 -2.11 26.69
C THR A 391 34.06 -1.66 27.57
N SER A 392 33.96 -0.35 27.80
CA SER A 392 32.78 0.27 28.40
C SER A 392 31.71 0.39 27.31
N SER A 393 30.63 -0.39 27.44
CA SER A 393 29.58 -0.55 26.43
C SER A 393 29.04 0.80 25.93
N THR A 394 29.30 1.14 24.66
CA THR A 394 28.67 2.27 23.98
C THR A 394 27.15 2.16 24.12
N PRO A 395 26.39 3.22 24.47
CA PRO A 395 24.96 3.14 24.80
C PRO A 395 24.06 3.00 23.56
N VAL A 396 24.49 2.22 22.57
CA VAL A 396 23.83 1.99 21.29
C VAL A 396 24.05 0.54 20.85
N LYS A 397 23.21 0.05 19.93
CA LYS A 397 23.38 -1.28 19.31
C LYS A 397 23.48 -1.14 17.81
N ALA A 398 24.51 -1.73 17.21
CA ALA A 398 24.63 -1.86 15.76
C ALA A 398 24.03 -3.19 15.31
N LEU A 399 23.24 -3.16 14.23
CA LEU A 399 22.78 -4.34 13.52
C LEU A 399 23.41 -4.33 12.13
N THR A 400 24.04 -5.45 11.74
CA THR A 400 24.79 -5.55 10.49
C THR A 400 24.26 -6.72 9.65
N TYR A 401 24.09 -6.47 8.35
CA TYR A 401 23.83 -7.46 7.31
C TYR A 401 24.92 -7.36 6.25
N LYS A 402 25.52 -8.49 5.91
CA LYS A 402 26.62 -8.60 4.95
C LYS A 402 26.35 -9.79 4.03
N ASP A 403 26.12 -9.50 2.75
CA ASP A 403 26.01 -10.49 1.69
C ASP A 403 27.22 -10.33 0.74
N PRO A 404 28.23 -11.22 0.85
CA PRO A 404 29.42 -11.16 0.02
C PRO A 404 29.16 -11.59 -1.44
N PHE A 405 28.07 -12.28 -1.74
CA PHE A 405 27.75 -12.74 -3.10
C PHE A 405 27.09 -11.63 -3.92
N GLN A 406 26.22 -10.84 -3.27
CA GLN A 406 25.58 -9.69 -3.90
C GLN A 406 26.37 -8.38 -3.73
N ASN A 407 27.52 -8.41 -3.04
CA ASN A 407 28.30 -7.24 -2.64
C ASN A 407 27.47 -6.21 -1.84
N VAL A 408 26.55 -6.68 -1.00
CA VAL A 408 25.66 -5.83 -0.19
C VAL A 408 26.14 -5.80 1.27
N TYR A 409 26.24 -4.59 1.82
CA TYR A 409 26.50 -4.37 3.25
C TYR A 409 25.51 -3.34 3.78
N LYS A 410 24.89 -3.59 4.93
CA LYS A 410 24.04 -2.64 5.65
C LYS A 410 24.37 -2.71 7.13
N LYS A 411 24.69 -1.58 7.75
CA LYS A 411 24.88 -1.46 9.20
C LYS A 411 24.07 -0.29 9.73
N TYR A 412 23.08 -0.57 10.58
CA TYR A 412 22.25 0.46 11.19
C TYR A 412 22.47 0.49 12.70
N ILE A 413 22.49 1.69 13.27
CA ILE A 413 22.81 1.94 14.67
C ILE A 413 21.56 2.46 15.38
N PHE A 414 21.20 1.80 16.47
CA PHE A 414 19.98 2.05 17.23
C PHE A 414 20.28 2.42 18.68
N THR A 415 19.32 3.05 19.35
CA THR A 415 19.32 3.13 20.82
C THR A 415 19.27 1.73 21.45
N MET A 416 19.71 1.59 22.72
CA MET A 416 19.77 0.29 23.40
C MET A 416 18.46 -0.50 23.45
N ASP A 417 17.34 0.22 23.48
CA ASP A 417 15.97 -0.31 23.47
C ASP A 417 15.47 -0.69 22.06
N GLY A 418 16.26 -0.42 21.01
CA GLY A 418 15.90 -0.65 19.62
C GLY A 418 14.80 0.27 19.08
N LYS A 419 14.43 1.32 19.82
CA LYS A 419 13.28 2.18 19.49
C LYS A 419 13.61 3.34 18.55
N TYR A 420 14.86 3.78 18.48
CA TYR A 420 15.24 4.91 17.63
C TYR A 420 16.44 4.54 16.78
N LEU A 421 16.35 4.83 15.48
CA LEU A 421 17.46 4.76 14.56
C LEU A 421 18.29 6.04 14.68
N LEU A 422 19.60 5.91 14.92
CA LEU A 422 20.54 7.02 15.11
C LEU A 422 21.35 7.31 13.85
N GLY A 423 21.62 6.28 13.04
CA GLY A 423 22.39 6.40 11.82
C GLY A 423 22.68 5.04 11.20
N GLY A 424 23.46 5.03 10.12
CA GLY A 424 23.89 3.79 9.49
C GLY A 424 24.64 4.01 8.19
N MET A 425 25.14 2.91 7.63
CA MET A 425 25.87 2.88 6.36
C MET A 425 25.43 1.70 5.49
N MET A 426 25.54 1.85 4.17
CA MET A 426 25.03 0.93 3.15
C MET A 426 26.01 0.86 1.95
N ILE A 427 26.27 -0.35 1.45
CA ILE A 427 27.04 -0.64 0.23
C ILE A 427 26.21 -1.56 -0.67
N GLY A 428 26.24 -1.32 -1.97
CA GLY A 428 25.53 -2.12 -2.98
C GLY A 428 24.03 -1.78 -3.06
N ASP A 429 23.27 -2.09 -2.00
CA ASP A 429 21.84 -1.72 -1.92
C ASP A 429 21.64 -0.50 -1.03
N THR A 430 21.51 0.67 -1.65
CA THR A 430 21.29 1.96 -0.98
C THR A 430 19.85 2.49 -1.14
N ARG A 431 18.88 1.64 -1.53
CA ARG A 431 17.51 2.07 -1.86
C ARG A 431 16.76 2.64 -0.65
N ASP A 432 17.01 2.09 0.54
CA ASP A 432 16.31 2.52 1.76
C ASP A 432 16.80 3.86 2.32
N TYR A 433 17.94 4.38 1.84
CA TYR A 433 18.52 5.67 2.28
C TYR A 433 17.48 6.80 2.37
N VAL A 434 16.64 6.96 1.34
CA VAL A 434 15.63 8.02 1.26
C VAL A 434 14.57 7.90 2.36
N LYS A 435 14.27 6.67 2.81
CA LYS A 435 13.30 6.40 3.88
C LYS A 435 13.92 6.61 5.26
N LEU A 436 15.20 6.25 5.43
CA LEU A 436 15.87 6.23 6.73
C LEU A 436 16.36 7.60 7.20
N VAL A 437 16.84 8.45 6.28
CA VAL A 437 17.32 9.81 6.62
C VAL A 437 16.24 10.63 7.36
N PRO A 438 14.98 10.72 6.89
CA PRO A 438 13.93 11.43 7.63
C PRO A 438 13.60 10.81 8.99
N MET A 439 13.72 9.48 9.15
CA MET A 439 13.47 8.82 10.43
C MET A 439 14.49 9.25 11.48
N VAL A 440 15.77 9.33 11.10
CA VAL A 440 16.84 9.83 11.97
C VAL A 440 16.66 11.32 12.27
N LYS A 441 16.45 12.15 11.24
CA LYS A 441 16.27 13.61 11.40
C LYS A 441 15.14 13.95 12.36
N ASN A 442 14.00 13.27 12.21
CA ASN A 442 12.82 13.52 13.02
C ASN A 442 12.85 12.77 14.36
N GLN A 443 13.90 12.00 14.64
CA GLN A 443 14.00 11.13 15.82
C GLN A 443 12.72 10.30 16.01
N LYS A 444 12.24 9.69 14.92
CA LYS A 444 10.98 8.93 14.91
C LYS A 444 11.18 7.61 15.67
N GLU A 445 10.27 7.31 16.58
CA GLU A 445 10.20 6.00 17.24
C GLU A 445 9.82 4.93 16.21
N LEU A 446 10.53 3.81 16.20
CA LEU A 446 10.33 2.70 15.28
C LEU A 446 9.07 1.91 15.68
N GLU A 447 8.19 1.71 14.71
CA GLU A 447 6.96 0.92 14.85
C GLU A 447 7.18 -0.57 14.55
N ILE A 448 8.31 -0.89 13.92
CA ILE A 448 8.74 -2.23 13.53
C ILE A 448 10.08 -2.58 14.21
N PRO A 449 10.38 -3.87 14.44
CA PRO A 449 11.68 -4.30 14.96
C PRO A 449 12.85 -3.85 14.07
N PRO A 450 14.04 -3.53 14.66
CA PRO A 450 15.24 -3.16 13.92
C PRO A 450 15.65 -4.11 12.77
N ALA A 451 15.37 -5.41 12.91
CA ALA A 451 15.71 -6.43 11.91
C ALA A 451 14.91 -6.29 10.61
N GLU A 452 13.63 -5.93 10.70
CA GLU A 452 12.77 -5.72 9.53
C GLU A 452 13.20 -4.50 8.71
N LEU A 453 13.87 -3.55 9.35
CA LEU A 453 14.40 -2.35 8.70
C LEU A 453 15.61 -2.68 7.80
N ILE A 454 16.44 -3.68 8.15
CA ILE A 454 17.64 -4.06 7.41
C ILE A 454 17.34 -5.06 6.29
N LEU A 455 16.63 -6.13 6.60
CA LEU A 455 16.35 -7.22 5.65
C LEU A 455 15.18 -6.88 4.71
N GLY A 456 14.49 -5.77 4.99
CA GLY A 456 13.17 -5.48 4.44
C GLY A 456 12.11 -6.37 5.08
N ALA A 457 10.85 -5.90 5.08
CA ALA A 457 9.74 -6.82 5.22
C ALA A 457 9.89 -7.85 4.10
N LYS A 458 9.83 -9.16 4.42
CA LYS A 458 9.79 -10.22 3.41
C LYS A 458 8.82 -9.76 2.32
N LYS A 459 9.37 -9.42 1.14
CA LYS A 459 8.59 -9.35 -0.09
C LYS A 459 8.12 -10.78 -0.27
N GLU A 460 6.90 -11.06 0.15
CA GLU A 460 6.13 -12.11 -0.49
C GLU A 460 6.08 -11.70 -1.96
N GLY A 461 6.95 -12.34 -2.77
CA GLY A 461 6.77 -12.42 -4.20
C GLY A 461 5.34 -12.87 -4.49
N GLY A 462 4.84 -12.54 -5.67
CA GLY A 462 3.50 -12.93 -6.10
C GLY A 462 3.20 -14.38 -5.71
N ASP A 463 2.05 -14.58 -5.07
CA ASP A 463 1.60 -15.87 -4.54
C ASP A 463 1.19 -16.82 -5.68
N ASP A 464 2.12 -17.07 -6.59
CA ASP A 464 2.02 -18.02 -7.71
C ASP A 464 2.40 -19.45 -7.24
N GLY A 465 2.78 -19.61 -5.97
CA GLY A 465 3.14 -20.89 -5.35
C GLY A 465 4.46 -21.48 -5.82
N ASP A 466 5.20 -20.79 -6.70
CA ASP A 466 6.43 -21.29 -7.34
C ASP A 466 7.58 -21.43 -6.31
N ASP A 467 7.76 -20.44 -5.44
CA ASP A 467 8.83 -20.37 -4.43
C ASP A 467 8.54 -21.16 -3.14
N LEU A 468 7.45 -21.92 -3.09
CA LEU A 468 7.06 -22.68 -1.91
C LEU A 468 7.70 -24.07 -1.92
N ASP A 469 8.30 -24.48 -0.80
CA ASP A 469 8.76 -25.87 -0.62
C ASP A 469 7.55 -26.82 -0.55
N ASP A 470 7.72 -28.09 -0.93
CA ASP A 470 6.63 -29.08 -0.96
C ASP A 470 5.98 -29.29 0.42
N ASP A 471 6.71 -29.07 1.52
CA ASP A 471 6.20 -29.13 2.90
C ASP A 471 5.47 -27.86 3.36
N THR A 472 5.45 -26.81 2.54
CA THR A 472 4.77 -25.54 2.86
C THR A 472 3.27 -25.77 3.00
N GLN A 473 2.72 -25.47 4.17
CA GLN A 473 1.28 -25.55 4.43
C GLN A 473 0.52 -24.46 3.64
N ILE A 474 -0.29 -24.88 2.67
CA ILE A 474 -1.09 -23.99 1.81
C ILE A 474 -2.54 -23.83 2.32
N CYS A 475 -3.07 -24.77 3.09
CA CYS A 475 -4.41 -24.73 3.66
C CYS A 475 -4.36 -24.99 5.17
N SER A 476 -4.44 -23.93 5.98
CA SER A 476 -4.45 -24.05 7.44
C SER A 476 -5.73 -24.70 8.00
N CYS A 477 -6.87 -24.59 7.30
CA CYS A 477 -8.14 -25.18 7.76
C CYS A 477 -8.13 -26.71 7.77
N HIS A 478 -7.40 -27.31 6.82
CA HIS A 478 -7.39 -28.77 6.60
C HIS A 478 -5.96 -29.34 6.61
N ASN A 479 -4.99 -28.53 7.04
CA ASN A 479 -3.58 -28.88 7.14
C ASN A 479 -2.98 -29.48 5.85
N VAL A 480 -3.27 -28.89 4.69
CA VAL A 480 -2.79 -29.36 3.38
C VAL A 480 -1.55 -28.58 2.96
N THR A 481 -0.52 -29.27 2.47
CA THR A 481 0.74 -28.71 1.96
C THR A 481 0.75 -28.55 0.43
N LYS A 482 1.76 -27.85 -0.12
CA LYS A 482 1.98 -27.74 -1.56
C LYS A 482 2.17 -29.12 -2.19
N GLY A 483 3.00 -29.96 -1.55
CA GLY A 483 3.31 -31.32 -1.98
C GLY A 483 2.08 -32.21 -2.05
N ASP A 484 1.15 -32.07 -1.11
CA ASP A 484 -0.13 -32.80 -1.13
C ASP A 484 -0.96 -32.47 -2.38
N VAL A 485 -0.98 -31.20 -2.81
CA VAL A 485 -1.68 -30.78 -4.04
C VAL A 485 -0.92 -31.18 -5.30
N VAL A 486 0.40 -31.00 -5.33
CA VAL A 486 1.23 -31.38 -6.48
C VAL A 486 1.20 -32.89 -6.71
N GLY A 487 1.26 -33.69 -5.63
CA GLY A 487 1.25 -35.15 -5.67
C GLY A 487 0.00 -35.70 -6.33
N VAL A 488 -1.18 -35.30 -5.84
CA VAL A 488 -2.47 -35.77 -6.35
C VAL A 488 -2.83 -35.26 -7.76
N VAL A 489 -2.11 -34.25 -8.24
CA VAL A 489 -2.23 -33.78 -9.64
C VAL A 489 -1.29 -34.58 -10.54
N LYS A 490 -0.04 -34.81 -10.12
CA LYS A 490 0.96 -35.57 -10.89
C LYS A 490 0.62 -37.05 -11.02
N ASP A 491 0.02 -37.66 -10.00
CA ASP A 491 -0.41 -39.06 -10.05
C ASP A 491 -1.71 -39.27 -10.86
N GLY A 492 -2.34 -38.18 -11.30
CA GLY A 492 -3.55 -38.18 -12.13
C GLY A 492 -4.86 -38.35 -11.36
N SER A 493 -4.82 -38.39 -10.03
CA SER A 493 -6.00 -38.52 -9.15
C SER A 493 -6.93 -37.32 -9.26
N CYS A 494 -6.39 -36.11 -9.44
CA CYS A 494 -7.17 -34.88 -9.49
C CYS A 494 -6.86 -34.11 -10.79
N LYS A 495 -7.86 -33.99 -11.67
CA LYS A 495 -7.74 -33.37 -13.02
C LYS A 495 -8.42 -32.00 -13.10
N SER A 496 -9.00 -31.55 -12.01
CA SER A 496 -9.67 -30.27 -11.85
C SER A 496 -9.51 -29.74 -10.43
N ILE A 497 -9.77 -28.44 -10.22
CA ILE A 497 -9.83 -27.86 -8.87
C ILE A 497 -10.95 -28.47 -8.02
N GLY A 498 -12.02 -28.95 -8.65
CA GLY A 498 -13.07 -29.70 -7.95
C GLY A 498 -12.51 -30.98 -7.35
N ASP A 499 -11.70 -31.71 -8.12
CA ASP A 499 -11.05 -32.93 -7.66
C ASP A 499 -10.06 -32.62 -6.53
N VAL A 500 -9.22 -31.59 -6.67
CA VAL A 500 -8.27 -31.20 -5.60
C VAL A 500 -9.00 -30.90 -4.28
N LYS A 501 -10.16 -30.22 -4.33
CA LYS A 501 -11.01 -29.99 -3.14
C LYS A 501 -11.53 -31.28 -2.54
N THR A 502 -11.86 -32.28 -3.36
CA THR A 502 -12.33 -33.59 -2.90
C THR A 502 -11.19 -34.41 -2.30
N CYS A 503 -10.08 -34.52 -3.05
CA CYS A 503 -8.89 -35.29 -2.72
C CYS A 503 -8.21 -34.77 -1.44
N THR A 504 -8.05 -33.45 -1.31
CA THR A 504 -7.24 -32.83 -0.25
C THR A 504 -8.05 -32.05 0.78
N LYS A 505 -9.34 -31.81 0.54
CA LYS A 505 -10.19 -30.87 1.31
C LYS A 505 -9.72 -29.40 1.26
N ALA A 506 -8.61 -29.07 0.60
CA ALA A 506 -8.12 -27.70 0.47
C ALA A 506 -9.17 -26.79 -0.20
N GLY A 507 -9.46 -25.64 0.40
CA GLY A 507 -10.47 -24.70 -0.11
C GLY A 507 -11.92 -24.99 0.30
N THR A 508 -12.18 -26.05 1.06
CA THR A 508 -13.53 -26.38 1.57
C THR A 508 -13.85 -25.82 2.96
N GLY A 509 -12.86 -25.22 3.64
CA GLY A 509 -12.99 -24.55 4.93
C GLY A 509 -13.33 -23.05 4.78
N CYS A 510 -12.40 -22.16 5.13
CA CYS A 510 -12.60 -20.70 5.01
C CYS A 510 -12.51 -20.17 3.57
N GLY A 511 -12.06 -20.99 2.62
CA GLY A 511 -11.86 -20.63 1.22
C GLY A 511 -10.66 -19.71 0.93
N GLY A 512 -9.90 -19.29 1.95
CA GLY A 512 -8.78 -18.35 1.81
C GLY A 512 -7.62 -18.87 0.94
N CYS A 513 -7.39 -20.18 0.94
CA CYS A 513 -6.32 -20.84 0.18
C CYS A 513 -6.69 -21.14 -1.28
N VAL A 514 -7.95 -20.97 -1.69
CA VAL A 514 -8.43 -21.34 -3.04
C VAL A 514 -7.61 -20.69 -4.17
N PRO A 515 -7.24 -19.39 -4.11
CA PRO A 515 -6.41 -18.79 -5.15
C PRO A 515 -5.04 -19.44 -5.29
N LEU A 516 -4.37 -19.73 -4.17
CA LEU A 516 -3.05 -20.35 -4.15
C LEU A 516 -3.10 -21.82 -4.59
N VAL A 517 -4.09 -22.58 -4.12
CA VAL A 517 -4.36 -23.95 -4.60
C VAL A 517 -4.62 -23.96 -6.11
N THR A 518 -5.33 -22.95 -6.63
CA THR A 518 -5.60 -22.81 -8.07
C THR A 518 -4.34 -22.49 -8.88
N ALA A 519 -3.48 -21.61 -8.36
CA ALA A 519 -2.20 -21.30 -8.98
C ALA A 519 -1.30 -22.55 -9.06
N ILE A 520 -1.12 -23.26 -7.93
CA ILE A 520 -0.31 -24.49 -7.84
C ILE A 520 -0.83 -25.57 -8.80
N PHE A 521 -2.16 -25.81 -8.82
CA PHE A 521 -2.79 -26.75 -9.75
C PHE A 521 -2.53 -26.39 -11.22
N ASN A 522 -2.84 -25.15 -11.63
CA ASN A 522 -2.71 -24.71 -13.02
C ASN A 522 -1.25 -24.80 -13.49
N LYS A 523 -0.31 -24.44 -12.61
CA LYS A 523 1.12 -24.53 -12.88
C LYS A 523 1.60 -25.97 -12.99
N THR A 524 1.21 -26.85 -12.06
CA THR A 524 1.53 -28.28 -12.10
C THR A 524 0.98 -28.93 -13.38
N MET A 525 -0.25 -28.59 -13.77
CA MET A 525 -0.84 -29.05 -15.03
C MET A 525 -0.07 -28.55 -16.26
N LYS A 526 0.37 -27.28 -16.26
CA LYS A 526 1.20 -26.70 -17.33
C LYS A 526 2.57 -27.36 -17.42
N ASP A 527 3.21 -27.65 -16.28
CA ASP A 527 4.52 -28.30 -16.21
C ASP A 527 4.44 -29.78 -16.64
N MET A 528 3.27 -30.42 -16.47
CA MET A 528 2.93 -31.73 -17.04
C MET A 528 2.60 -31.67 -18.54
N GLY A 529 2.72 -30.51 -19.18
CA GLY A 529 2.45 -30.32 -20.61
C GLY A 529 0.97 -30.21 -20.98
N ASN A 530 0.07 -30.04 -20.00
CA ASN A 530 -1.35 -29.86 -20.27
C ASN A 530 -1.68 -28.39 -20.57
N GLU A 531 -2.54 -28.17 -21.57
CA GLU A 531 -3.05 -26.85 -21.91
C GLU A 531 -4.02 -26.35 -20.83
N VAL A 532 -3.68 -25.24 -20.16
CA VAL A 532 -4.56 -24.63 -19.14
C VAL A 532 -5.64 -23.82 -19.85
N LYS A 533 -6.81 -24.43 -20.02
CA LYS A 533 -7.99 -23.78 -20.61
C LYS A 533 -8.57 -22.74 -19.65
N ASN A 534 -8.66 -21.48 -20.07
CA ASN A 534 -9.24 -20.38 -19.27
C ASN A 534 -10.79 -20.33 -19.32
N HIS A 535 -11.41 -21.50 -19.27
CA HIS A 535 -12.87 -21.65 -19.33
C HIS A 535 -13.50 -21.23 -18.01
N LEU A 536 -14.69 -20.61 -18.05
CA LEU A 536 -15.39 -20.16 -16.84
C LEU A 536 -15.70 -21.34 -15.88
N CYS A 537 -16.21 -22.43 -16.44
CA CYS A 537 -16.59 -23.70 -15.79
C CYS A 537 -16.89 -24.76 -16.88
N PRO A 538 -17.18 -26.03 -16.54
CA PRO A 538 -17.50 -27.06 -17.54
C PRO A 538 -18.68 -26.75 -18.48
N HIS A 539 -19.58 -25.84 -18.09
CA HIS A 539 -20.72 -25.42 -18.91
C HIS A 539 -20.36 -24.45 -20.05
N PHE A 540 -19.15 -23.86 -20.07
CA PHE A 540 -18.74 -22.86 -21.05
C PHE A 540 -17.29 -23.03 -21.49
N ASN A 541 -17.03 -23.05 -22.80
CA ASN A 541 -15.68 -23.04 -23.37
C ASN A 541 -15.10 -21.63 -23.55
N TYR A 542 -15.53 -20.69 -22.70
CA TYR A 542 -15.24 -19.27 -22.82
C TYR A 542 -14.84 -18.70 -21.46
N SER A 543 -13.96 -17.70 -21.46
CA SER A 543 -13.65 -16.93 -20.25
C SER A 543 -14.84 -16.02 -19.86
N ARG A 544 -14.79 -15.40 -18.67
CA ARG A 544 -15.79 -14.37 -18.31
C ARG A 544 -15.81 -13.22 -19.32
N ALA A 545 -14.64 -12.74 -19.73
CA ALA A 545 -14.52 -11.60 -20.65
C ALA A 545 -15.12 -11.92 -22.03
N ASP A 546 -14.89 -13.14 -22.54
CA ASP A 546 -15.50 -13.60 -23.78
C ASP A 546 -17.02 -13.69 -23.66
N LEU A 547 -17.53 -14.25 -22.56
CA LEU A 547 -18.97 -14.31 -22.31
C LEU A 547 -19.60 -12.92 -22.18
N TYR A 548 -18.93 -11.97 -21.52
CA TYR A 548 -19.38 -10.58 -21.47
C TYR A 548 -19.56 -10.02 -22.90
N ASN A 549 -18.56 -10.22 -23.76
CA ASN A 549 -18.60 -9.73 -25.14
C ASN A 549 -19.69 -10.42 -25.97
N ILE A 550 -19.82 -11.75 -25.88
CA ILE A 550 -20.87 -12.52 -26.56
C ILE A 550 -22.26 -12.00 -26.17
N ILE A 551 -22.50 -11.85 -24.86
CA ILE A 551 -23.78 -11.41 -24.32
C ILE A 551 -24.10 -9.98 -24.75
N MET A 552 -23.11 -9.08 -24.67
CA MET A 552 -23.24 -7.69 -25.10
C MET A 552 -23.58 -7.59 -26.58
N VAL A 553 -22.81 -8.25 -27.45
CA VAL A 553 -22.96 -8.17 -28.92
C VAL A 553 -24.27 -8.81 -29.38
N LYS A 554 -24.60 -10.01 -28.89
CA LYS A 554 -25.84 -10.72 -29.24
C LYS A 554 -27.06 -10.18 -28.47
N ARG A 555 -26.88 -9.29 -27.50
CA ARG A 555 -27.93 -8.74 -26.62
C ARG A 555 -28.76 -9.80 -25.88
N LEU A 556 -28.16 -10.96 -25.58
CA LEU A 556 -28.81 -12.06 -24.83
C LEU A 556 -29.18 -11.54 -23.44
N ARG A 557 -30.35 -11.85 -22.88
CA ARG A 557 -30.84 -11.30 -21.59
C ARG A 557 -31.02 -12.34 -20.49
N THR A 558 -31.07 -13.63 -20.84
CA THR A 558 -31.45 -14.70 -19.91
C THR A 558 -30.45 -15.85 -19.94
N LEU A 559 -30.35 -16.60 -18.83
CA LEU A 559 -29.48 -17.79 -18.78
C LEU A 559 -29.79 -18.81 -19.90
N PRO A 560 -31.06 -19.15 -20.19
CA PRO A 560 -31.37 -20.06 -21.28
C PRO A 560 -30.89 -19.57 -22.65
N GLU A 561 -30.93 -18.28 -22.92
CA GLU A 561 -30.37 -17.71 -24.17
C GLU A 561 -28.86 -17.88 -24.22
N VAL A 562 -28.15 -17.61 -23.11
CA VAL A 562 -26.70 -17.78 -23.05
C VAL A 562 -26.28 -19.25 -23.19
N MET A 563 -26.99 -20.17 -22.57
CA MET A 563 -26.72 -21.61 -22.70
C MET A 563 -26.92 -22.10 -24.14
N ARG A 564 -27.99 -21.68 -24.83
CA ARG A 564 -28.22 -22.05 -26.25
C ARG A 564 -27.12 -21.55 -27.19
N GLU A 565 -26.63 -20.35 -26.95
CA GLU A 565 -25.70 -19.65 -27.86
C GLU A 565 -24.22 -19.93 -27.57
N ALA A 566 -23.86 -20.16 -26.30
CA ALA A 566 -22.46 -20.26 -25.85
C ALA A 566 -22.18 -21.41 -24.88
N GLY A 567 -23.22 -22.12 -24.41
CA GLY A 567 -23.07 -23.25 -23.49
C GLY A 567 -22.59 -24.53 -24.19
N THR A 568 -21.90 -25.39 -23.45
CA THR A 568 -21.53 -26.75 -23.90
C THR A 568 -22.73 -27.69 -23.96
N ASP A 569 -23.74 -27.44 -23.12
CA ASP A 569 -25.06 -28.05 -23.15
C ASP A 569 -26.11 -26.93 -23.18
N ARG A 570 -26.97 -26.98 -24.20
CA ARG A 570 -27.98 -25.95 -24.49
C ARG A 570 -29.10 -25.89 -23.46
N ASP A 571 -29.36 -27.01 -22.79
CA ASP A 571 -30.47 -27.18 -21.83
C ASP A 571 -29.98 -27.32 -20.38
N SER A 572 -28.70 -27.00 -20.15
CA SER A 572 -28.09 -27.04 -18.82
C SER A 572 -28.69 -25.98 -17.91
N LEU A 573 -28.89 -26.35 -16.64
CA LEU A 573 -29.21 -25.38 -15.61
C LEU A 573 -27.99 -24.54 -15.22
N GLY A 574 -26.76 -24.94 -15.56
CA GLY A 574 -25.53 -24.33 -15.07
C GLY A 574 -25.22 -24.69 -13.60
N CYS A 575 -24.29 -23.96 -12.99
CA CYS A 575 -23.77 -24.26 -11.65
C CYS A 575 -23.60 -23.01 -10.77
N GLU A 576 -23.08 -23.22 -9.56
CA GLU A 576 -22.80 -22.19 -8.57
C GLU A 576 -21.71 -21.20 -9.01
N VAL A 577 -20.95 -21.53 -10.06
CA VAL A 577 -19.92 -20.67 -10.66
C VAL A 577 -20.48 -19.77 -11.76
N CYS A 578 -21.15 -20.35 -12.76
CA CYS A 578 -21.58 -19.59 -13.93
C CYS A 578 -22.85 -18.76 -13.68
N LYS A 579 -23.77 -19.21 -12.81
CA LYS A 579 -24.99 -18.46 -12.50
C LYS A 579 -24.71 -17.07 -11.92
N PRO A 580 -23.94 -16.92 -10.83
CA PRO A 580 -23.64 -15.59 -10.30
C PRO A 580 -22.77 -14.75 -11.25
N CYS A 581 -21.90 -15.40 -12.04
CA CYS A 581 -21.10 -14.72 -13.04
C CYS A 581 -21.98 -14.07 -14.12
N LEU A 582 -22.93 -14.83 -14.67
CA LEU A 582 -23.88 -14.33 -15.67
C LEU A 582 -24.84 -13.31 -15.07
N GLY A 583 -25.33 -13.53 -13.85
CA GLY A 583 -26.12 -12.53 -13.11
C GLY A 583 -25.37 -11.20 -12.96
N SER A 584 -24.07 -11.25 -12.65
CA SER A 584 -23.21 -10.06 -12.59
C SER A 584 -23.04 -9.39 -13.95
N ILE A 585 -22.82 -10.15 -15.04
CA ILE A 585 -22.73 -9.61 -16.39
C ILE A 585 -24.03 -8.90 -16.80
N PHE A 586 -25.17 -9.54 -16.57
CA PHE A 586 -26.49 -8.99 -16.88
C PHE A 586 -26.75 -7.68 -16.14
N ALA A 587 -26.44 -7.64 -14.84
CA ALA A 587 -26.57 -6.42 -14.04
C ALA A 587 -25.60 -5.31 -14.52
N SER A 588 -24.40 -5.67 -14.95
CA SER A 588 -23.39 -4.73 -15.45
C SER A 588 -23.65 -4.25 -16.90
N LEU A 589 -24.62 -4.85 -17.59
CA LEU A 589 -25.01 -4.48 -18.95
C LEU A 589 -26.35 -3.76 -19.00
N TRP A 590 -27.31 -4.14 -18.15
CA TRP A 590 -28.70 -3.66 -18.27
C TRP A 590 -29.34 -3.22 -16.97
N ASN A 591 -28.65 -3.40 -15.85
CA ASN A 591 -29.06 -2.94 -14.52
C ASN A 591 -30.56 -3.19 -14.23
N LYS A 592 -31.04 -4.44 -14.39
CA LYS A 592 -32.40 -4.84 -14.00
C LYS A 592 -32.43 -5.27 -12.54
N HIS A 593 -33.60 -5.24 -11.92
CA HIS A 593 -33.75 -5.60 -10.51
C HIS A 593 -33.33 -7.06 -10.31
N VAL A 594 -32.38 -7.32 -9.41
CA VAL A 594 -31.79 -8.66 -9.25
C VAL A 594 -32.77 -9.71 -8.75
N MET A 595 -33.88 -9.29 -8.13
CA MET A 595 -35.02 -10.14 -7.75
C MET A 595 -36.08 -10.32 -8.84
N ASP A 596 -35.91 -9.73 -10.03
CA ASP A 596 -36.77 -10.04 -11.17
C ASP A 596 -36.67 -11.53 -11.51
N LYS A 597 -37.81 -12.14 -11.89
CA LYS A 597 -37.91 -13.60 -12.09
C LYS A 597 -36.77 -14.20 -12.93
N PRO A 598 -36.37 -13.63 -14.09
CA PRO A 598 -35.29 -14.20 -14.91
C PRO A 598 -33.90 -14.15 -14.26
N HIS A 599 -33.68 -13.25 -13.30
CA HIS A 599 -32.38 -12.96 -12.71
C HIS A 599 -32.24 -13.48 -11.28
N HIS A 600 -33.33 -13.64 -10.54
CA HIS A 600 -33.32 -14.02 -9.12
C HIS A 600 -32.66 -15.37 -8.86
N GLY A 601 -32.89 -16.35 -9.73
CA GLY A 601 -32.23 -17.65 -9.67
C GLY A 601 -30.73 -17.61 -9.97
N LEU A 602 -30.20 -16.51 -10.51
CA LEU A 602 -28.78 -16.37 -10.80
C LEU A 602 -27.99 -15.85 -9.60
N GLN A 603 -28.67 -15.23 -8.64
CA GLN A 603 -28.04 -14.52 -7.55
C GLN A 603 -27.54 -15.46 -6.46
N ASP A 604 -26.36 -15.15 -5.93
CA ASP A 604 -25.90 -15.72 -4.67
C ASP A 604 -26.76 -15.20 -3.50
N THR A 605 -26.71 -15.89 -2.36
CA THR A 605 -27.62 -15.68 -1.22
C THR A 605 -27.77 -14.22 -0.78
N ASN A 606 -26.68 -13.45 -0.79
CA ASN A 606 -26.72 -12.05 -0.37
C ASN A 606 -27.53 -11.17 -1.32
N ASP A 607 -27.35 -11.34 -2.63
CA ASP A 607 -28.09 -10.59 -3.66
C ASP A 607 -29.52 -11.13 -3.84
N ARG A 608 -29.74 -12.41 -3.51
CA ARG A 608 -31.07 -13.05 -3.53
C ARG A 608 -32.09 -12.40 -2.60
N TYR A 609 -31.64 -11.83 -1.48
CA TYR A 609 -32.48 -11.16 -0.47
C TYR A 609 -32.02 -9.76 -0.11
N LEU A 610 -31.20 -9.14 -0.97
CA LEU A 610 -30.76 -7.75 -0.83
C LEU A 610 -30.10 -7.44 0.54
N GLY A 611 -29.40 -8.41 1.15
CA GLY A 611 -28.85 -8.28 2.50
C GLY A 611 -27.75 -9.29 2.78
N ASN A 612 -26.72 -8.92 3.56
CA ASN A 612 -25.69 -9.90 3.94
C ASN A 612 -26.28 -10.86 4.96
N ILE A 613 -26.29 -12.15 4.63
CA ILE A 613 -26.73 -13.19 5.56
C ILE A 613 -25.73 -13.33 6.74
N GLN A 614 -26.26 -13.47 7.95
CA GLN A 614 -25.52 -13.63 9.20
C GLN A 614 -25.53 -15.09 9.66
N ARG A 615 -24.75 -15.41 10.70
CA ARG A 615 -24.53 -16.80 11.16
C ARG A 615 -25.80 -17.53 11.61
N ASN A 616 -26.82 -16.81 12.06
CA ASN A 616 -28.12 -17.34 12.44
C ASN A 616 -29.18 -17.23 11.34
N GLY A 617 -28.78 -16.97 10.08
CA GLY A 617 -29.71 -16.78 8.96
C GLY A 617 -30.48 -15.44 8.97
N THR A 618 -30.17 -14.52 9.89
CA THR A 618 -30.65 -13.13 9.83
C THR A 618 -29.83 -12.31 8.84
N TYR A 619 -30.17 -11.04 8.64
CA TYR A 619 -29.59 -10.17 7.63
C TYR A 619 -29.07 -8.86 8.23
N SER A 620 -28.11 -8.24 7.54
CA SER A 620 -27.65 -6.88 7.84
C SER A 620 -28.49 -5.83 7.10
N VAL A 621 -28.80 -4.73 7.76
CA VAL A 621 -29.40 -3.52 7.18
C VAL A 621 -28.38 -2.39 7.26
N VAL A 622 -27.98 -1.87 6.09
CA VAL A 622 -26.95 -0.84 5.97
C VAL A 622 -27.42 0.23 4.97
N PRO A 623 -28.06 1.31 5.43
CA PRO A 623 -28.50 2.39 4.56
C PRO A 623 -27.32 3.20 4.01
N ARG A 624 -27.55 3.93 2.92
CA ARG A 624 -26.55 4.78 2.28
C ARG A 624 -26.27 6.04 3.12
N MET A 625 -24.98 6.38 3.22
CA MET A 625 -24.45 7.58 3.89
C MET A 625 -23.32 8.14 3.01
N ALA A 626 -23.68 8.84 1.94
CA ALA A 626 -22.72 9.28 0.92
C ALA A 626 -21.62 10.16 1.53
N GLY A 627 -20.36 9.84 1.24
CA GLY A 627 -19.20 10.54 1.82
C GLY A 627 -19.08 10.43 3.35
N GLY A 628 -19.91 9.63 4.02
CA GLY A 628 -20.01 9.56 5.47
C GLY A 628 -20.91 10.64 6.10
N GLU A 629 -21.66 11.41 5.31
CA GLU A 629 -22.58 12.43 5.82
C GLU A 629 -23.93 11.84 6.24
N ILE A 630 -24.48 12.38 7.34
CA ILE A 630 -25.81 12.01 7.85
C ILE A 630 -26.44 13.19 8.60
N THR A 631 -27.74 13.41 8.38
CA THR A 631 -28.51 14.42 9.13
C THR A 631 -28.96 13.87 10.49
N PRO A 632 -29.22 14.73 11.48
CA PRO A 632 -29.78 14.30 12.77
C PRO A 632 -31.07 13.46 12.63
N ASP A 633 -31.98 13.82 11.72
CA ASP A 633 -33.24 13.09 11.51
C ASP A 633 -33.01 11.68 10.96
N LYS A 634 -32.10 11.52 10.00
CA LYS A 634 -31.71 10.20 9.47
C LYS A 634 -31.01 9.37 10.54
N LEU A 635 -30.20 9.99 11.40
CA LEU A 635 -29.56 9.32 12.52
C LEU A 635 -30.59 8.82 13.55
N LEU A 636 -31.63 9.63 13.85
CA LEU A 636 -32.76 9.23 14.69
C LEU A 636 -33.56 8.07 14.07
N ALA A 637 -33.78 8.09 12.76
CA ALA A 637 -34.46 7.00 12.06
C ALA A 637 -33.71 5.67 12.22
N ILE A 638 -32.38 5.67 12.02
CA ILE A 638 -31.53 4.49 12.27
C ILE A 638 -31.65 4.05 13.74
N ALA A 639 -31.56 4.98 14.69
CA ALA A 639 -31.61 4.67 16.11
C ALA A 639 -32.95 4.02 16.52
N HIS A 640 -34.07 4.54 16.03
CA HIS A 640 -35.39 3.96 16.29
C HIS A 640 -35.54 2.58 15.65
N VAL A 641 -35.13 2.42 14.39
CA VAL A 641 -35.17 1.10 13.72
C VAL A 641 -34.31 0.09 14.48
N ALA A 642 -33.08 0.43 14.83
CA ALA A 642 -32.20 -0.48 15.57
C ALA A 642 -32.81 -0.89 16.92
N LYS A 643 -33.44 0.05 17.63
CA LYS A 643 -34.09 -0.21 18.93
C LYS A 643 -35.31 -1.09 18.79
N ASP A 644 -36.22 -0.78 17.86
CA ASP A 644 -37.52 -1.45 17.74
C ASP A 644 -37.37 -2.91 17.29
N TYR A 645 -36.33 -3.22 16.51
CA TYR A 645 -36.02 -4.57 16.04
C TYR A 645 -34.87 -5.24 16.81
N ASN A 646 -34.38 -4.64 17.90
CA ASN A 646 -33.27 -5.14 18.73
C ASN A 646 -32.02 -5.53 17.89
N LEU A 647 -31.63 -4.64 16.96
CA LEU A 647 -30.52 -4.87 16.04
C LEU A 647 -29.19 -4.48 16.68
N TYR A 648 -28.18 -5.32 16.51
CA TYR A 648 -26.81 -4.99 16.89
C TYR A 648 -26.27 -3.88 15.98
N THR A 649 -25.72 -2.81 16.54
CA THR A 649 -25.23 -1.65 15.79
C THR A 649 -23.70 -1.53 15.84
N LYS A 650 -23.11 -1.16 14.69
CA LYS A 650 -21.66 -0.96 14.59
C LYS A 650 -21.29 0.10 13.57
N ILE A 651 -20.42 1.03 13.96
CA ILE A 651 -19.78 1.95 13.01
C ILE A 651 -18.68 1.21 12.25
N THR A 652 -18.67 1.32 10.94
CA THR A 652 -17.70 0.64 10.07
C THR A 652 -16.63 1.59 9.54
N GLY A 653 -15.50 1.01 9.11
CA GLY A 653 -14.43 1.76 8.44
C GLY A 653 -14.83 2.39 7.10
N GLY A 654 -16.05 2.14 6.60
CA GLY A 654 -16.63 2.83 5.46
C GLY A 654 -17.45 4.07 5.82
N GLN A 655 -17.40 4.53 7.07
CA GLN A 655 -18.21 5.65 7.60
C GLN A 655 -19.73 5.38 7.53
N ARG A 656 -20.13 4.16 7.88
CA ARG A 656 -21.55 3.73 7.92
C ARG A 656 -21.92 3.16 9.28
N ILE A 657 -23.21 3.14 9.56
CA ILE A 657 -23.80 2.44 10.70
C ILE A 657 -24.45 1.16 10.18
N ASP A 658 -23.87 0.02 10.53
CA ASP A 658 -24.42 -1.29 10.20
C ASP A 658 -25.36 -1.74 11.32
N MET A 659 -26.54 -2.25 10.95
CA MET A 659 -27.49 -2.90 11.84
C MET A 659 -27.56 -4.39 11.52
N PHE A 660 -27.34 -5.28 12.48
CA PHE A 660 -27.32 -6.73 12.29
C PHE A 660 -28.41 -7.42 13.11
N GLY A 661 -28.93 -8.54 12.60
CA GLY A 661 -29.94 -9.34 13.30
C GLY A 661 -31.35 -9.23 12.73
N ALA A 662 -31.54 -8.54 11.59
CA ALA A 662 -32.86 -8.38 10.99
C ALA A 662 -33.35 -9.73 10.43
N LYS A 663 -34.52 -10.19 10.85
CA LYS A 663 -35.12 -11.42 10.31
C LYS A 663 -35.58 -11.18 8.87
N LYS A 664 -35.67 -12.25 8.07
CA LYS A 664 -36.05 -12.17 6.65
C LYS A 664 -37.37 -11.41 6.45
N GLN A 665 -38.37 -11.72 7.27
CA GLN A 665 -39.69 -11.10 7.25
C GLN A 665 -39.72 -9.65 7.75
N ASP A 666 -38.72 -9.22 8.52
CA ASP A 666 -38.63 -7.87 9.08
C ASP A 666 -37.95 -6.88 8.12
N LEU A 667 -37.27 -7.38 7.08
CA LEU A 667 -36.51 -6.55 6.14
C LEU A 667 -37.37 -5.48 5.45
N LEU A 668 -38.53 -5.86 4.91
CA LEU A 668 -39.41 -4.90 4.22
C LEU A 668 -39.96 -3.82 5.18
N PRO A 669 -40.52 -4.16 6.36
CA PRO A 669 -40.90 -3.15 7.36
C PRO A 669 -39.75 -2.22 7.77
N ILE A 670 -38.54 -2.76 7.99
CA ILE A 670 -37.36 -1.98 8.35
C ILE A 670 -37.01 -1.00 7.22
N TRP A 671 -36.85 -1.49 6.00
CA TRP A 671 -36.47 -0.66 4.86
C TRP A 671 -37.55 0.35 4.50
N LYS A 672 -38.83 0.03 4.67
CA LYS A 672 -39.92 1.01 4.52
C LYS A 672 -39.70 2.23 5.40
N ARG A 673 -39.39 2.04 6.69
CA ARG A 673 -39.11 3.16 7.60
C ARG A 673 -37.87 3.97 7.21
N LEU A 674 -36.84 3.30 6.69
CA LEU A 674 -35.61 3.98 6.24
C LEU A 674 -35.84 4.78 4.95
N VAL A 675 -36.58 4.21 3.99
CA VAL A 675 -36.98 4.88 2.74
C VAL A 675 -37.91 6.05 3.01
N ASP A 676 -38.89 5.89 3.90
CA ASP A 676 -39.79 6.97 4.34
C ASP A 676 -39.00 8.12 5.03
N ALA A 677 -37.83 7.82 5.60
CA ALA A 677 -36.89 8.80 6.15
C ALA A 677 -35.88 9.37 5.11
N GLY A 678 -36.06 9.05 3.83
CA GLY A 678 -35.21 9.51 2.72
C GLY A 678 -33.84 8.84 2.67
N MET A 679 -33.72 7.61 3.17
CA MET A 679 -32.51 6.78 3.05
C MET A 679 -32.68 5.74 1.94
N GLU A 680 -31.58 5.39 1.27
CA GLU A 680 -31.56 4.42 0.18
C GLU A 680 -30.70 3.19 0.52
N SER A 681 -30.75 2.14 -0.30
CA SER A 681 -29.84 1.00 -0.19
C SER A 681 -28.36 1.43 -0.22
N GLY A 682 -27.62 1.05 0.82
CA GLY A 682 -26.16 1.14 0.82
C GLY A 682 -25.48 0.07 -0.03
N HIS A 683 -26.22 -0.90 -0.57
CA HIS A 683 -25.70 -2.02 -1.35
C HIS A 683 -24.54 -2.76 -0.67
N ALA A 684 -24.53 -2.80 0.67
CA ALA A 684 -23.44 -3.41 1.44
C ALA A 684 -23.32 -4.92 1.24
N TYR A 685 -24.36 -5.57 0.70
CA TYR A 685 -24.44 -7.00 0.37
C TYR A 685 -23.86 -7.31 -1.01
N ALA A 686 -24.09 -6.40 -1.94
CA ALA A 686 -23.79 -6.51 -3.35
C ALA A 686 -22.28 -6.61 -3.66
N LYS A 687 -22.01 -7.13 -4.86
CA LYS A 687 -20.78 -6.88 -5.64
C LYS A 687 -20.96 -5.61 -6.46
N SER A 688 -21.03 -4.48 -5.78
CA SER A 688 -21.19 -3.14 -6.35
C SER A 688 -20.27 -2.13 -5.65
N LEU A 689 -20.39 -0.84 -5.99
CA LEU A 689 -19.87 0.22 -5.12
C LEU A 689 -20.53 0.13 -3.75
N ARG A 690 -19.71 -0.10 -2.72
CA ARG A 690 -20.18 -0.15 -1.32
C ARG A 690 -20.05 1.17 -0.60
N THR A 691 -19.02 1.96 -0.89
CA THR A 691 -18.79 3.25 -0.23
C THR A 691 -17.71 4.07 -0.93
N VAL A 692 -17.80 5.39 -0.81
CA VAL A 692 -16.68 6.30 -1.05
C VAL A 692 -16.35 7.01 0.27
N LYS A 693 -15.28 6.57 0.93
CA LYS A 693 -14.85 7.15 2.22
C LYS A 693 -14.28 8.54 1.97
N SER A 694 -14.62 9.52 2.81
CA SER A 694 -14.08 10.88 2.70
C SER A 694 -13.43 11.32 4.01
N CYS A 695 -12.48 12.25 3.94
CA CYS A 695 -12.20 13.10 5.10
C CYS A 695 -12.98 14.41 4.97
N VAL A 696 -13.03 15.18 6.06
CA VAL A 696 -13.77 16.45 6.10
C VAL A 696 -13.20 17.56 5.20
N GLY A 697 -12.06 17.34 4.52
CA GLY A 697 -11.55 18.19 3.45
C GLY A 697 -11.40 19.67 3.81
N THR A 698 -11.49 20.54 2.81
CA THR A 698 -11.57 22.01 3.00
C THR A 698 -12.83 22.46 3.73
N THR A 699 -13.84 21.59 3.87
CA THR A 699 -15.08 21.89 4.62
C THR A 699 -14.79 22.16 6.10
N TRP A 700 -13.87 21.40 6.72
CA TRP A 700 -13.56 21.57 8.16
C TRP A 700 -12.07 21.39 8.53
N CYS A 701 -11.27 20.67 7.75
CA CYS A 701 -9.89 20.38 8.12
C CYS A 701 -9.01 21.59 7.83
N ARG A 702 -8.26 22.06 8.83
CA ARG A 702 -7.22 23.11 8.66
C ARG A 702 -6.11 22.76 7.66
N PHE A 703 -5.99 21.49 7.29
CA PHE A 703 -5.03 21.00 6.29
C PHE A 703 -5.70 20.60 4.98
N GLY A 704 -7.01 20.83 4.83
CA GLY A 704 -7.74 20.54 3.60
C GLY A 704 -7.22 21.41 2.46
N VAL A 705 -6.88 20.77 1.35
CA VAL A 705 -6.45 21.41 0.10
C VAL A 705 -7.59 21.40 -0.92
N GLY A 706 -8.35 20.30 -0.98
CA GLY A 706 -9.54 20.19 -1.83
C GLY A 706 -10.79 19.75 -1.08
N ASP A 707 -11.95 19.97 -1.72
CA ASP A 707 -13.25 19.51 -1.24
C ASP A 707 -13.39 17.98 -1.44
N SER A 708 -12.96 17.23 -0.44
CA SER A 708 -13.06 15.77 -0.46
C SER A 708 -14.46 15.24 -0.17
N VAL A 709 -15.25 15.96 0.63
CA VAL A 709 -16.62 15.52 0.98
C VAL A 709 -17.51 15.64 -0.24
N GLY A 710 -17.53 16.82 -0.89
CA GLY A 710 -18.33 17.07 -2.07
C GLY A 710 -17.94 16.19 -3.26
N MET A 711 -16.64 15.90 -3.44
CA MET A 711 -16.19 14.96 -4.46
C MET A 711 -16.60 13.52 -4.11
N ALA A 712 -16.45 13.07 -2.86
CA ALA A 712 -16.86 11.73 -2.46
C ALA A 712 -18.38 11.49 -2.64
N VAL A 713 -19.21 12.47 -2.28
CA VAL A 713 -20.67 12.42 -2.49
C VAL A 713 -20.99 12.25 -3.97
N ARG A 714 -20.38 13.07 -4.86
CA ARG A 714 -20.60 12.96 -6.31
C ARG A 714 -20.24 11.60 -6.88
N LEU A 715 -19.10 11.04 -6.46
CA LEU A 715 -18.68 9.71 -6.91
C LEU A 715 -19.57 8.60 -6.37
N GLU A 716 -20.00 8.72 -5.11
CA GLU A 716 -20.89 7.72 -4.51
C GLU A 716 -22.29 7.75 -5.12
N GLU A 717 -22.82 8.94 -5.41
CA GLU A 717 -24.10 9.13 -6.09
C GLU A 717 -24.03 8.76 -7.58
N ARG A 718 -22.88 8.95 -8.24
CA ARG A 718 -22.70 8.52 -9.63
C ARG A 718 -22.67 7.00 -9.73
N TYR A 719 -21.85 6.33 -8.92
CA TYR A 719 -21.59 4.90 -9.06
C TYR A 719 -22.48 4.01 -8.18
N LYS A 720 -23.54 4.55 -7.58
CA LYS A 720 -24.51 3.74 -6.82
C LYS A 720 -25.22 2.75 -7.73
N SER A 721 -25.61 1.60 -7.17
CA SER A 721 -26.19 0.42 -7.86
C SER A 721 -25.28 -0.30 -8.86
N ILE A 722 -24.22 0.32 -9.38
CA ILE A 722 -23.39 -0.30 -10.43
C ILE A 722 -22.76 -1.60 -9.93
N ARG A 723 -23.18 -2.71 -10.55
CA ARG A 723 -22.63 -4.04 -10.29
C ARG A 723 -21.32 -4.23 -11.04
N ALA A 724 -20.46 -5.04 -10.46
CA ALA A 724 -19.11 -5.29 -10.95
C ALA A 724 -18.70 -6.74 -10.68
N PRO A 725 -17.62 -7.24 -11.31
CA PRO A 725 -17.10 -8.59 -11.03
C PRO A 725 -16.87 -8.86 -9.54
N HIS A 726 -16.53 -7.81 -8.78
CA HIS A 726 -16.45 -7.85 -7.34
C HIS A 726 -16.89 -6.50 -6.70
N LYS A 727 -17.05 -6.46 -5.37
CA LYS A 727 -17.33 -5.23 -4.61
C LYS A 727 -16.21 -4.19 -4.81
N ILE A 728 -16.61 -2.92 -4.94
CA ILE A 728 -15.74 -1.76 -5.15
C ILE A 728 -15.86 -0.82 -3.95
N LYS A 729 -14.75 -0.23 -3.54
CA LYS A 729 -14.68 0.86 -2.54
C LYS A 729 -13.87 2.01 -3.11
N GLY A 730 -14.34 3.23 -2.88
CA GLY A 730 -13.66 4.47 -3.19
C GLY A 730 -13.11 5.16 -1.94
N GLY A 731 -12.18 6.09 -2.13
CA GLY A 731 -11.73 7.01 -1.08
C GLY A 731 -11.35 8.37 -1.64
N VAL A 732 -11.68 9.45 -0.95
CA VAL A 732 -11.32 10.83 -1.34
C VAL A 732 -10.72 11.54 -0.13
N SER A 733 -9.43 11.86 -0.23
CA SER A 733 -8.70 12.60 0.78
C SER A 733 -8.45 14.02 0.32
N GLY A 734 -8.84 14.99 1.15
CA GLY A 734 -8.68 16.42 0.86
C GLY A 734 -7.25 16.92 0.98
N CYS A 735 -6.28 16.08 1.38
CA CYS A 735 -4.85 16.38 1.35
C CYS A 735 -3.99 15.13 1.49
N VAL A 736 -2.67 15.28 1.38
CA VAL A 736 -1.67 14.21 1.46
C VAL A 736 -1.59 13.48 2.81
N ARG A 737 -2.25 13.98 3.86
CA ARG A 737 -2.37 13.28 5.16
C ARG A 737 -3.30 12.06 5.09
N GLU A 738 -4.07 11.95 4.02
CA GLU A 738 -4.68 10.68 3.61
C GLU A 738 -5.65 10.05 4.63
N CYS A 739 -6.44 10.87 5.33
CA CYS A 739 -7.37 10.38 6.36
C CYS A 739 -8.50 9.49 5.82
N ALA A 740 -8.78 9.54 4.51
CA ALA A 740 -9.77 8.68 3.86
C ALA A 740 -9.23 7.28 3.50
N GLU A 741 -7.94 7.02 3.68
CA GLU A 741 -7.27 5.77 3.26
C GLU A 741 -7.45 5.47 1.76
N ALA A 742 -7.58 6.49 0.91
CA ALA A 742 -7.77 6.42 -0.53
C ALA A 742 -6.75 5.51 -1.22
N GLN A 743 -5.52 5.40 -0.70
CA GLN A 743 -4.49 4.55 -1.32
C GLN A 743 -4.76 3.04 -1.16
N ASN A 744 -5.67 2.59 -0.30
CA ASN A 744 -6.00 1.18 -0.13
C ASN A 744 -7.37 0.77 -0.71
N LYS A 745 -8.00 1.68 -1.46
CA LYS A 745 -9.32 1.49 -2.06
C LYS A 745 -9.21 0.99 -3.50
N ASP A 746 -10.29 0.48 -4.07
CA ASP A 746 -10.29 0.02 -5.46
C ASP A 746 -10.06 1.22 -6.42
N PHE A 747 -10.52 2.42 -6.03
CA PHE A 747 -10.07 3.71 -6.56
C PHE A 747 -9.94 4.76 -5.45
N GLY A 748 -9.02 5.71 -5.59
CA GLY A 748 -8.71 6.72 -4.60
C GLY A 748 -8.39 8.07 -5.22
N LEU A 749 -8.77 9.16 -4.55
CA LEU A 749 -8.41 10.53 -4.93
C LEU A 749 -7.69 11.21 -3.78
N ILE A 750 -6.59 11.89 -4.09
CA ILE A 750 -5.88 12.75 -3.12
C ILE A 750 -5.77 14.14 -3.71
N ALA A 751 -6.35 15.13 -3.04
CA ALA A 751 -6.33 16.51 -3.50
C ALA A 751 -4.90 17.09 -3.47
N THR A 752 -4.59 17.86 -4.51
CA THR A 752 -3.40 18.71 -4.66
C THR A 752 -3.83 20.16 -4.87
N ASP A 753 -2.88 21.08 -4.90
CA ASP A 753 -3.14 22.49 -5.23
C ASP A 753 -3.62 22.70 -6.68
N LYS A 754 -3.41 21.70 -7.55
CA LYS A 754 -3.77 21.73 -8.98
C LYS A 754 -5.00 20.89 -9.34
N GLY A 755 -5.52 20.08 -8.42
CA GLY A 755 -6.64 19.18 -8.68
C GLY A 755 -6.61 17.93 -7.80
N PHE A 756 -6.72 16.75 -8.41
CA PHE A 756 -6.67 15.46 -7.72
C PHE A 756 -5.68 14.50 -8.38
N ASN A 757 -4.88 13.82 -7.58
CA ASN A 757 -4.21 12.60 -8.02
C ASN A 757 -5.22 11.45 -8.00
N ILE A 758 -5.39 10.77 -9.14
CA ILE A 758 -6.25 9.59 -9.27
C ILE A 758 -5.39 8.35 -9.05
N LEU A 759 -5.75 7.54 -8.07
CA LEU A 759 -5.11 6.26 -7.76
C LEU A 759 -6.10 5.12 -7.98
N VAL A 760 -5.62 3.98 -8.48
CA VAL A 760 -6.47 2.84 -8.85
C VAL A 760 -5.87 1.51 -8.44
N ALA A 761 -6.71 0.46 -8.44
CA ALA A 761 -6.31 -0.92 -8.22
C ALA A 761 -5.66 -1.19 -6.85
N GLY A 762 -6.05 -0.45 -5.82
CA GLY A 762 -5.76 -0.82 -4.44
C GLY A 762 -6.75 -1.85 -3.92
N ASN A 763 -6.44 -2.43 -2.77
CA ASN A 763 -7.29 -3.42 -2.13
C ASN A 763 -7.02 -3.48 -0.63
N GLY A 764 -8.05 -3.28 0.19
CA GLY A 764 -8.07 -3.71 1.59
C GLY A 764 -8.61 -5.13 1.75
N GLY A 765 -8.01 -5.95 2.62
CA GLY A 765 -8.47 -7.31 2.91
C GLY A 765 -7.32 -8.26 3.23
N ALA A 766 -7.50 -9.55 2.91
CA ALA A 766 -6.54 -10.63 3.23
C ALA A 766 -5.15 -10.43 2.61
N LYS A 767 -5.07 -9.79 1.43
CA LYS A 767 -3.81 -9.39 0.79
C LYS A 767 -3.89 -7.90 0.46
N PRO A 768 -3.53 -7.02 1.40
CA PRO A 768 -3.64 -5.59 1.20
C PRO A 768 -2.67 -5.14 0.09
N LYS A 769 -3.14 -4.25 -0.78
CA LYS A 769 -2.33 -3.66 -1.85
C LYS A 769 -2.62 -2.16 -1.93
N HIS A 770 -1.57 -1.37 -2.00
CA HIS A 770 -1.71 0.06 -2.30
C HIS A 770 -2.04 0.26 -3.78
N CYS A 771 -2.82 1.29 -4.05
CA CYS A 771 -3.13 1.73 -5.40
C CYS A 771 -1.87 2.15 -6.15
N GLU A 772 -1.96 2.09 -7.47
CA GLU A 772 -1.02 2.73 -8.37
C GLU A 772 -1.60 4.05 -8.87
N ILE A 773 -0.75 5.06 -9.08
CA ILE A 773 -1.21 6.36 -9.60
C ILE A 773 -1.64 6.16 -11.06
N LEU A 774 -2.88 6.48 -11.40
CA LEU A 774 -3.34 6.49 -12.78
C LEU A 774 -2.97 7.81 -13.46
N ALA A 775 -3.37 8.94 -12.86
CA ALA A 775 -3.14 10.28 -13.35
C ALA A 775 -2.86 11.25 -12.19
N LYS A 776 -2.11 12.33 -12.44
CA LYS A 776 -1.72 13.33 -11.43
C LYS A 776 -2.33 14.68 -11.75
N ASP A 777 -2.57 15.47 -10.70
CA ASP A 777 -3.01 16.88 -10.81
C ASP A 777 -4.21 17.07 -11.76
N VAL A 778 -5.16 16.13 -11.73
CA VAL A 778 -6.31 16.10 -12.61
C VAL A 778 -7.34 17.14 -12.16
N PRO A 779 -7.80 18.05 -13.04
CA PRO A 779 -8.86 18.98 -12.72
C PRO A 779 -10.14 18.26 -12.28
N PRO A 780 -10.92 18.78 -11.32
CA PRO A 780 -12.13 18.11 -10.83
C PRO A 780 -13.14 17.70 -11.92
N THR A 781 -13.18 18.43 -13.04
CA THR A 781 -14.05 18.15 -14.20
C THR A 781 -13.68 16.87 -14.96
N GLU A 782 -12.40 16.48 -14.93
CA GLU A 782 -11.86 15.32 -15.67
C GLU A 782 -11.80 14.05 -14.81
N VAL A 783 -12.04 14.16 -13.49
CA VAL A 783 -11.98 13.02 -12.57
C VAL A 783 -13.00 11.94 -12.91
N ILE A 784 -14.26 12.36 -13.16
CA ILE A 784 -15.36 11.44 -13.46
C ILE A 784 -15.14 10.70 -14.78
N PRO A 785 -14.86 11.37 -15.92
CA PRO A 785 -14.58 10.68 -17.18
C PRO A 785 -13.46 9.62 -17.06
N ILE A 786 -12.36 9.95 -16.38
CA ILE A 786 -11.25 9.00 -16.18
C ILE A 786 -11.69 7.79 -15.34
N LEU A 787 -12.44 8.01 -14.26
CA LEU A 787 -12.95 6.92 -13.42
C LEU A 787 -14.00 6.06 -14.14
N ASP A 788 -14.86 6.65 -14.97
CA ASP A 788 -15.83 5.93 -15.79
C ASP A 788 -15.13 4.93 -16.71
N ARG A 789 -14.10 5.40 -17.45
CA ARG A 789 -13.28 4.56 -18.32
C ARG A 789 -12.61 3.43 -17.55
N TYR A 790 -11.97 3.75 -16.42
CA TYR A 790 -11.32 2.77 -15.56
C TYR A 790 -12.28 1.68 -15.07
N LEU A 791 -13.40 2.09 -14.48
CA LEU A 791 -14.38 1.16 -13.91
C LEU A 791 -15.04 0.30 -14.98
N MET A 792 -15.43 0.87 -16.12
CA MET A 792 -16.01 0.09 -17.22
C MET A 792 -15.01 -0.85 -17.84
N PHE A 793 -13.77 -0.43 -18.03
CA PHE A 793 -12.73 -1.32 -18.55
C PHE A 793 -12.48 -2.51 -17.61
N TYR A 794 -12.43 -2.27 -16.30
CA TYR A 794 -12.38 -3.33 -15.29
C TYR A 794 -13.62 -4.25 -15.35
N ILE A 795 -14.83 -3.70 -15.40
CA ILE A 795 -16.09 -4.46 -15.44
C ILE A 795 -16.14 -5.41 -16.66
N ARG A 796 -15.66 -4.94 -17.81
CA ARG A 796 -15.62 -5.71 -19.07
C ARG A 796 -14.57 -6.82 -19.05
N THR A 797 -13.38 -6.56 -18.49
CA THR A 797 -12.21 -7.41 -18.73
C THR A 797 -11.80 -8.30 -17.56
N ALA A 798 -12.19 -7.98 -16.32
CA ALA A 798 -11.81 -8.77 -15.16
C ALA A 798 -12.51 -10.14 -15.12
N ASP A 799 -11.90 -11.11 -14.45
CA ASP A 799 -12.51 -12.42 -14.20
C ASP A 799 -13.54 -12.38 -13.05
N LYS A 800 -14.32 -13.45 -12.89
CA LYS A 800 -15.32 -13.62 -11.83
C LYS A 800 -14.69 -13.39 -10.45
N LEU A 801 -15.37 -12.62 -9.59
CA LEU A 801 -14.94 -12.34 -8.22
C LEU A 801 -13.52 -11.76 -8.08
N GLN A 802 -12.93 -11.24 -9.16
CA GLN A 802 -11.58 -10.68 -9.16
C GLN A 802 -11.59 -9.24 -8.64
N ARG A 803 -10.71 -8.91 -7.69
CA ARG A 803 -10.50 -7.51 -7.24
C ARG A 803 -9.69 -6.73 -8.27
N THR A 804 -9.88 -5.42 -8.33
CA THR A 804 -9.17 -4.51 -9.25
C THR A 804 -7.64 -4.63 -9.13
N ALA A 805 -7.13 -4.78 -7.91
CA ALA A 805 -5.71 -5.04 -7.63
C ALA A 805 -5.13 -6.25 -8.38
N ARG A 806 -5.84 -7.39 -8.34
CA ARG A 806 -5.42 -8.65 -8.99
C ARG A 806 -5.67 -8.63 -10.49
N TRP A 807 -6.72 -7.92 -10.90
CA TRP A 807 -6.97 -7.66 -12.30
C TRP A 807 -5.83 -6.85 -12.94
N LEU A 808 -5.35 -5.78 -12.28
CA LEU A 808 -4.24 -4.98 -12.79
C LEU A 808 -2.93 -5.78 -12.89
N GLU A 809 -2.66 -6.67 -11.92
CA GLU A 809 -1.48 -7.56 -11.95
C GLU A 809 -1.50 -8.52 -13.14
N ASN A 810 -2.68 -9.03 -13.48
CA ASN A 810 -2.87 -9.96 -14.59
C ASN A 810 -3.03 -9.25 -15.94
N LEU A 811 -3.20 -7.93 -15.94
CA LEU A 811 -3.35 -7.16 -17.15
C LEU A 811 -1.98 -7.05 -17.84
N PRO A 812 -1.82 -7.48 -19.10
CA PRO A 812 -0.55 -7.38 -19.81
C PRO A 812 -0.04 -5.92 -19.84
N GLY A 813 1.19 -5.68 -19.40
CA GLY A 813 1.75 -4.32 -19.27
C GLY A 813 1.26 -3.52 -18.06
N GLY A 814 0.42 -4.11 -17.20
CA GLY A 814 -0.02 -3.54 -15.92
C GLY A 814 -0.56 -2.12 -16.03
N ILE A 815 -0.09 -1.24 -15.14
CA ILE A 815 -0.50 0.17 -15.11
C ILE A 815 -0.15 0.94 -16.39
N ALA A 816 0.92 0.56 -17.10
CA ALA A 816 1.33 1.26 -18.32
C ALA A 816 0.32 1.02 -19.45
N TYR A 817 -0.11 -0.23 -19.63
CA TYR A 817 -1.16 -0.56 -20.59
C TYR A 817 -2.52 0.01 -20.16
N LEU A 818 -2.85 -0.02 -18.86
CA LEU A 818 -4.08 0.62 -18.40
C LEU A 818 -4.11 2.12 -18.76
N ARG A 819 -3.02 2.85 -18.53
CA ARG A 819 -2.90 4.28 -18.91
C ARG A 819 -3.07 4.48 -20.40
N SER A 820 -2.42 3.66 -21.24
CA SER A 820 -2.54 3.79 -22.70
C SER A 820 -3.98 3.61 -23.17
N VAL A 821 -4.77 2.75 -22.50
CA VAL A 821 -6.17 2.52 -22.86
C VAL A 821 -7.07 3.64 -22.36
N VAL A 822 -6.96 4.05 -21.08
CA VAL A 822 -7.95 4.93 -20.45
C VAL A 822 -7.59 6.43 -20.51
N LEU A 823 -6.32 6.77 -20.68
CA LEU A 823 -5.85 8.16 -20.80
C LEU A 823 -5.57 8.52 -22.26
N ASP A 824 -4.85 7.65 -22.98
CA ASP A 824 -4.39 7.93 -24.35
C ASP A 824 -5.34 7.37 -25.43
N ASP A 825 -6.41 6.68 -25.02
CA ASP A 825 -7.41 6.04 -25.90
C ASP A 825 -6.81 5.20 -27.04
N SER A 826 -5.73 4.47 -26.76
CA SER A 826 -5.01 3.65 -27.77
C SER A 826 -5.88 2.60 -28.49
N LEU A 827 -7.05 2.25 -27.94
CA LEU A 827 -8.01 1.33 -28.55
C LEU A 827 -9.20 2.03 -29.22
N GLY A 828 -9.36 3.36 -29.06
CA GLY A 828 -10.49 4.12 -29.60
C GLY A 828 -11.83 3.79 -28.96
N ILE A 829 -11.85 3.39 -27.68
CA ILE A 829 -13.05 2.90 -26.98
C ILE A 829 -13.50 3.79 -25.83
N CYS A 830 -12.75 4.83 -25.45
CA CYS A 830 -13.06 5.64 -24.27
C CYS A 830 -14.47 6.24 -24.31
N ALA A 831 -14.89 6.80 -25.46
CA ALA A 831 -16.24 7.32 -25.63
C ALA A 831 -17.33 6.24 -25.46
N SER A 832 -17.07 5.00 -25.90
CA SER A 832 -17.99 3.87 -25.69
C SER A 832 -18.04 3.44 -24.23
N LEU A 833 -16.91 3.47 -23.51
CA LEU A 833 -16.86 3.16 -22.09
C LEU A 833 -17.65 4.19 -21.27
N GLU A 834 -17.48 5.48 -21.56
CA GLU A 834 -18.22 6.57 -20.92
C GLU A 834 -19.73 6.49 -21.22
N ALA A 835 -20.11 6.27 -22.48
CA ALA A 835 -21.52 6.12 -22.86
C ALA A 835 -22.18 4.94 -22.13
N GLN A 836 -21.48 3.80 -22.05
CA GLN A 836 -22.00 2.65 -21.32
C GLN A 836 -22.10 2.90 -19.81
N MET A 837 -21.11 3.59 -19.22
CA MET A 837 -21.21 4.01 -17.82
C MET A 837 -22.44 4.89 -17.61
N GLN A 838 -22.68 5.83 -18.53
CA GLN A 838 -23.83 6.73 -18.44
C GLN A 838 -25.17 5.99 -18.53
N GLU A 839 -25.31 4.97 -19.39
CA GLU A 839 -26.49 4.10 -19.42
C GLU A 839 -26.75 3.40 -18.07
N LEU A 840 -25.69 2.97 -17.37
CA LEU A 840 -25.81 2.36 -16.04
C LEU A 840 -26.19 3.39 -14.96
N VAL A 841 -25.63 4.60 -15.03
CA VAL A 841 -25.96 5.70 -14.13
C VAL A 841 -27.43 6.12 -14.30
N ASP A 842 -27.89 6.27 -15.54
CA ASP A 842 -29.25 6.72 -15.86
C ASP A 842 -30.33 5.66 -15.55
N SER A 843 -29.93 4.39 -15.41
CA SER A 843 -30.82 3.27 -15.08
C SER A 843 -30.94 3.01 -13.57
N PHE A 844 -30.40 3.88 -12.71
CA PHE A 844 -30.49 3.73 -11.26
C PHE A 844 -31.94 3.65 -10.76
N PHE A 845 -32.17 2.74 -9.82
CA PHE A 845 -33.34 2.69 -8.94
C PHE A 845 -32.89 2.15 -7.56
N ASP A 846 -33.67 2.43 -6.51
CA ASP A 846 -33.45 1.83 -5.20
C ASP A 846 -34.10 0.44 -5.11
N GLU A 847 -33.29 -0.61 -5.04
CA GLU A 847 -33.73 -2.01 -4.95
C GLU A 847 -34.73 -2.22 -3.78
N TRP A 848 -34.57 -1.51 -2.66
CA TRP A 848 -35.49 -1.64 -1.54
C TRP A 848 -36.83 -0.93 -1.77
N ALA A 849 -36.82 0.27 -2.36
CA ALA A 849 -38.04 0.97 -2.72
C ALA A 849 -38.88 0.14 -3.73
N GLU A 850 -38.22 -0.45 -4.73
CA GLU A 850 -38.86 -1.36 -5.69
C GLU A 850 -39.39 -2.63 -5.02
N ALA A 851 -38.61 -3.25 -4.12
CA ALA A 851 -39.05 -4.43 -3.38
C ALA A 851 -40.28 -4.16 -2.49
N ILE A 852 -40.38 -2.95 -1.92
CA ILE A 852 -41.54 -2.52 -1.12
C ILE A 852 -42.76 -2.25 -2.02
N GLY A 853 -42.55 -1.62 -3.18
CA GLY A 853 -43.62 -1.26 -4.12
C GLY A 853 -44.18 -2.43 -4.93
N ASN A 854 -43.43 -3.52 -5.07
CA ASN A 854 -43.80 -4.66 -5.91
C ASN A 854 -44.29 -5.86 -5.08
N PRO A 855 -45.60 -6.20 -5.12
CA PRO A 855 -46.16 -7.32 -4.35
C PRO A 855 -45.52 -8.69 -4.64
N SER A 856 -45.07 -8.92 -5.88
CA SER A 856 -44.43 -10.17 -6.28
C SER A 856 -43.03 -10.33 -5.69
N ILE A 857 -42.31 -9.24 -5.47
CA ILE A 857 -41.00 -9.25 -4.79
C ILE A 857 -41.22 -9.33 -3.28
N ALA A 858 -42.16 -8.54 -2.76
CA ALA A 858 -42.48 -8.49 -1.33
C ALA A 858 -42.86 -9.87 -0.75
N ALA A 859 -43.59 -10.69 -1.52
CA ALA A 859 -43.99 -12.04 -1.11
C ALA A 859 -42.81 -12.98 -0.82
N GLN A 860 -41.62 -12.71 -1.35
CA GLN A 860 -40.42 -13.57 -1.21
C GLN A 860 -39.72 -13.43 0.15
N PHE A 861 -40.09 -12.45 0.96
CA PHE A 861 -39.46 -12.17 2.26
C PHE A 861 -40.10 -12.93 3.44
N ARG A 862 -41.07 -13.81 3.19
CA ARG A 862 -41.63 -14.68 4.24
C ARG A 862 -40.65 -15.77 4.64
N GLN A 863 -40.72 -16.20 5.91
CA GLN A 863 -39.93 -17.34 6.41
C GLN A 863 -40.45 -18.67 5.85
N PHE A 864 -41.77 -18.88 5.88
CA PHE A 864 -42.41 -20.09 5.36
C PHE A 864 -43.46 -19.75 4.31
N ALA A 865 -43.59 -20.63 3.32
CA ALA A 865 -44.58 -20.49 2.26
C ALA A 865 -45.98 -20.96 2.68
N ASN A 866 -46.08 -21.87 3.65
CA ASN A 866 -47.33 -22.54 4.04
C ASN A 866 -47.94 -22.03 5.37
N THR A 867 -47.28 -21.12 6.08
CA THR A 867 -47.78 -20.57 7.34
C THR A 867 -47.23 -19.16 7.59
N THR A 868 -47.89 -18.41 8.48
CA THR A 868 -47.43 -17.10 8.97
C THR A 868 -46.62 -17.19 10.25
N ASP A 869 -46.51 -18.39 10.84
CA ASP A 869 -45.65 -18.63 12.00
C ASP A 869 -44.19 -18.27 11.70
N THR A 870 -43.43 -17.97 12.75
CA THR A 870 -41.98 -17.77 12.66
C THR A 870 -41.26 -18.64 13.68
N VAL A 871 -40.05 -19.08 13.36
CA VAL A 871 -39.24 -19.94 14.23
C VAL A 871 -37.82 -19.40 14.31
N GLU A 872 -37.26 -19.35 15.53
CA GLU A 872 -35.85 -19.03 15.74
C GLU A 872 -34.97 -20.25 15.43
N SER A 873 -33.86 -20.02 14.75
CA SER A 873 -32.92 -21.06 14.30
C SER A 873 -31.66 -21.16 15.16
N MET A 874 -31.48 -20.24 16.13
CA MET A 874 -30.31 -20.14 17.00
C MET A 874 -30.61 -19.28 18.22
N ASP A 875 -30.00 -19.61 19.36
CA ASP A 875 -30.07 -18.79 20.58
C ASP A 875 -29.32 -17.45 20.43
N THR A 876 -29.65 -16.49 21.30
CA THR A 876 -28.93 -15.21 21.40
C THR A 876 -28.31 -15.03 22.79
N GLU A 877 -27.33 -14.14 22.87
CA GLU A 877 -26.69 -13.75 24.13
C GLU A 877 -26.37 -12.25 24.17
N GLN A 878 -26.25 -11.72 25.38
CA GLN A 878 -25.86 -10.33 25.63
C GLN A 878 -24.34 -10.18 25.62
N ASP A 879 -23.84 -9.22 24.84
CA ASP A 879 -22.42 -8.89 24.74
C ASP A 879 -22.27 -7.37 24.52
N ARG A 880 -21.60 -6.68 25.46
CA ARG A 880 -21.42 -5.21 25.46
C ARG A 880 -22.76 -4.44 25.34
N ASP A 881 -23.73 -4.80 26.17
CA ASP A 881 -25.10 -4.23 26.21
C ASP A 881 -25.88 -4.37 24.88
N GLN A 882 -25.48 -5.30 24.01
CA GLN A 882 -26.17 -5.59 22.75
C GLN A 882 -26.45 -7.09 22.60
N THR A 883 -27.53 -7.41 21.91
CA THR A 883 -27.91 -8.79 21.58
C THR A 883 -27.11 -9.28 20.37
N ARG A 884 -26.51 -10.48 20.45
CA ARG A 884 -25.90 -11.15 19.29
C ARG A 884 -26.20 -12.65 19.27
N PRO A 885 -26.07 -13.32 18.11
CA PRO A 885 -26.19 -14.78 18.05
C PRO A 885 -25.12 -15.48 18.89
N VAL A 886 -25.44 -16.68 19.40
CA VAL A 886 -24.45 -17.55 20.03
C VAL A 886 -23.41 -18.03 19.01
N MET A 887 -22.26 -18.50 19.50
CA MET A 887 -21.19 -19.00 18.64
C MET A 887 -21.56 -20.35 18.04
N TRP A 888 -21.12 -20.62 16.80
CA TRP A 888 -21.29 -21.94 16.19
C TRP A 888 -20.50 -23.02 16.95
N PRO A 889 -21.00 -24.26 16.97
CA PRO A 889 -20.25 -25.41 17.45
C PRO A 889 -18.98 -25.61 16.61
N ARG A 890 -17.98 -26.24 17.23
CA ARG A 890 -16.73 -26.61 16.53
C ARG A 890 -17.01 -27.66 15.45
N ASP A 891 -17.69 -28.73 15.83
CA ASP A 891 -17.89 -29.91 14.99
C ASP A 891 -19.17 -29.82 14.13
N SER A 892 -19.17 -30.57 13.03
CA SER A 892 -20.35 -30.73 12.15
C SER A 892 -21.23 -31.88 12.67
N VAL A 893 -22.49 -31.89 12.25
CA VAL A 893 -23.36 -33.06 12.47
C VAL A 893 -23.08 -34.09 11.38
N THR A 894 -22.65 -35.30 11.77
CA THR A 894 -22.35 -36.41 10.86
C THR A 894 -23.40 -37.53 10.92
N ASP A 895 -24.57 -37.24 11.50
CA ASP A 895 -25.72 -38.15 11.46
C ASP A 895 -26.05 -38.51 10.01
N ASP A 896 -26.33 -39.79 9.75
CA ASP A 896 -26.72 -40.27 8.43
C ASP A 896 -28.20 -39.93 8.14
N PHE A 897 -28.41 -38.71 7.69
CA PHE A 897 -29.72 -38.19 7.30
C PHE A 897 -30.26 -38.83 6.02
N ALA A 898 -29.40 -39.23 5.08
CA ALA A 898 -29.83 -39.88 3.84
C ALA A 898 -30.53 -41.22 4.11
N SER A 899 -29.99 -42.03 5.03
CA SER A 899 -30.59 -43.32 5.41
C SER A 899 -31.87 -43.19 6.23
N LEU A 900 -32.31 -41.99 6.64
CA LEU A 900 -33.59 -41.82 7.32
C LEU A 900 -34.78 -42.30 6.48
N ARG A 901 -34.68 -42.21 5.13
CA ARG A 901 -35.72 -42.65 4.20
C ARG A 901 -36.14 -44.12 4.39
N GLY A 902 -35.22 -44.97 4.87
CA GLY A 902 -35.48 -46.39 5.18
C GLY A 902 -35.72 -46.69 6.67
N ARG A 903 -35.76 -45.68 7.54
CA ARG A 903 -35.85 -45.85 9.01
C ARG A 903 -37.14 -45.33 9.64
N TRP A 904 -38.03 -44.72 8.84
CA TRP A 904 -39.35 -44.29 9.29
C TRP A 904 -40.26 -45.48 9.60
N SER A 905 -41.05 -45.43 10.68
CA SER A 905 -41.96 -46.53 11.03
C SER A 905 -43.07 -46.70 9.99
N GLU A 906 -43.62 -45.57 9.53
CA GLU A 906 -44.58 -45.46 8.45
C GLU A 906 -44.38 -44.14 7.70
N THR A 907 -44.92 -44.04 6.49
CA THR A 907 -44.94 -42.78 5.74
C THR A 907 -46.28 -42.61 5.04
N ALA A 908 -46.78 -41.38 5.02
CA ALA A 908 -48.02 -41.02 4.34
C ALA A 908 -47.79 -39.80 3.44
N TRP A 909 -48.53 -39.74 2.34
CA TRP A 909 -48.57 -38.55 1.49
C TRP A 909 -49.36 -37.44 2.17
N GLN A 910 -48.75 -36.28 2.34
CA GLN A 910 -49.32 -35.15 3.07
C GLN A 910 -49.33 -33.90 2.20
N PRO A 911 -50.43 -33.15 2.12
CA PRO A 911 -50.46 -31.89 1.38
C PRO A 911 -49.60 -30.85 2.12
N VAL A 912 -48.71 -30.16 1.39
CA VAL A 912 -47.76 -29.20 1.98
C VAL A 912 -47.87 -27.78 1.46
N LEU A 913 -48.24 -27.59 0.19
CA LEU A 913 -48.37 -26.27 -0.45
C LEU A 913 -49.23 -26.36 -1.71
N GLU A 914 -49.90 -25.27 -2.10
CA GLU A 914 -50.60 -25.19 -3.38
C GLU A 914 -49.61 -25.24 -4.56
N ALA A 915 -49.92 -26.04 -5.60
CA ALA A 915 -49.09 -26.16 -6.79
C ALA A 915 -48.93 -24.83 -7.55
N ALA A 916 -49.90 -23.92 -7.41
CA ALA A 916 -49.86 -22.58 -7.97
C ALA A 916 -48.64 -21.76 -7.53
N TYR A 917 -48.07 -22.04 -6.34
CA TYR A 917 -46.84 -21.40 -5.86
C TYR A 917 -45.64 -21.63 -6.80
N PHE A 918 -45.58 -22.80 -7.44
CA PHE A 918 -44.47 -23.19 -8.33
C PHE A 918 -44.75 -22.89 -9.81
N ARG A 919 -45.82 -22.15 -10.12
CA ARG A 919 -46.18 -21.83 -11.50
C ARG A 919 -45.06 -21.04 -12.19
N GLY A 920 -44.60 -21.54 -13.34
CA GLY A 920 -43.52 -20.95 -14.13
C GLY A 920 -42.11 -21.35 -13.70
N ALA A 921 -41.96 -22.22 -12.69
CA ALA A 921 -40.65 -22.69 -12.23
C ALA A 921 -39.77 -23.23 -13.36
N ASP A 922 -40.36 -23.98 -14.29
CA ASP A 922 -39.64 -24.66 -15.36
C ASP A 922 -39.07 -23.69 -16.44
N THR A 923 -39.41 -22.40 -16.35
CA THR A 923 -38.84 -21.33 -17.19
C THR A 923 -37.70 -20.58 -16.50
N LEU A 924 -37.44 -20.86 -15.22
CA LEU A 924 -36.49 -20.14 -14.40
C LEU A 924 -35.20 -20.96 -14.17
N PRO A 925 -34.03 -20.30 -14.14
CA PRO A 925 -32.75 -20.98 -14.04
C PRO A 925 -32.53 -21.80 -12.76
N ASN A 926 -33.22 -21.48 -11.66
CA ASN A 926 -33.19 -22.26 -10.40
C ASN A 926 -34.51 -22.97 -10.10
N GLY A 927 -35.49 -22.91 -11.01
CA GLY A 927 -36.85 -23.23 -10.61
C GLY A 927 -37.41 -22.27 -9.58
N ILE A 928 -38.35 -22.80 -8.79
CA ILE A 928 -38.93 -22.13 -7.62
C ILE A 928 -38.70 -23.05 -6.41
N SER A 929 -38.27 -22.46 -5.30
CA SER A 929 -38.10 -23.13 -4.02
C SER A 929 -39.05 -22.57 -2.95
N ALA A 930 -39.41 -23.41 -2.00
CA ALA A 930 -40.24 -23.06 -0.85
C ALA A 930 -39.65 -23.66 0.42
N THR A 931 -39.62 -22.86 1.49
CA THR A 931 -39.44 -23.37 2.85
C THR A 931 -40.82 -23.62 3.44
N ILE A 932 -41.05 -24.81 4.01
CA ILE A 932 -42.31 -25.16 4.66
C ILE A 932 -42.06 -25.58 6.10
N LYS A 933 -43.04 -25.34 6.96
CA LYS A 933 -43.03 -25.78 8.36
C LYS A 933 -44.02 -26.93 8.55
N ARG A 934 -43.62 -27.99 9.24
CA ARG A 934 -44.48 -29.09 9.70
C ARG A 934 -44.06 -29.50 11.11
N GLY A 935 -44.96 -29.33 12.08
CA GLY A 935 -44.58 -29.45 13.50
C GLY A 935 -43.50 -28.45 13.87
N ASP A 936 -42.42 -28.94 14.47
CA ASP A 936 -41.19 -28.20 14.77
C ASP A 936 -40.14 -28.29 13.62
N THR A 937 -40.39 -29.10 12.59
CA THR A 937 -39.46 -29.35 11.49
C THR A 937 -39.62 -28.36 10.33
N GLN A 938 -38.49 -27.92 9.78
CA GLN A 938 -38.41 -27.12 8.57
C GLN A 938 -37.97 -27.98 7.39
N LEU A 939 -38.75 -27.97 6.32
CA LEU A 939 -38.48 -28.72 5.09
C LEU A 939 -38.36 -27.76 3.92
N ALA A 940 -37.77 -28.26 2.84
CA ALA A 940 -37.55 -27.52 1.62
C ALA A 940 -38.13 -28.29 0.43
N VAL A 941 -38.81 -27.56 -0.44
CA VAL A 941 -39.44 -28.11 -1.65
C VAL A 941 -38.98 -27.30 -2.85
N TRP A 942 -38.64 -27.98 -3.95
CA TRP A 942 -38.23 -27.36 -5.21
C TRP A 942 -39.06 -27.90 -6.36
N ARG A 943 -39.27 -27.06 -7.38
CA ARG A 943 -39.71 -27.47 -8.71
C ARG A 943 -38.76 -26.92 -9.77
N PHE A 944 -38.24 -27.78 -10.64
CA PHE A 944 -37.56 -27.39 -11.88
C PHE A 944 -37.50 -28.57 -12.85
N LYS A 945 -37.41 -28.28 -14.16
CA LYS A 945 -37.45 -29.29 -15.25
C LYS A 945 -38.63 -30.27 -15.12
N GLY A 946 -39.78 -29.80 -14.67
CA GLY A 946 -41.03 -30.56 -14.54
C GLY A 946 -41.05 -31.56 -13.38
N ARG A 947 -40.05 -31.54 -12.48
CA ARG A 947 -39.94 -32.46 -11.34
C ARG A 947 -39.95 -31.71 -10.02
N TYR A 948 -40.49 -32.37 -9.01
CA TYR A 948 -40.44 -31.92 -7.62
C TYR A 948 -39.34 -32.64 -6.84
N TYR A 949 -38.74 -31.91 -5.90
CA TYR A 949 -37.75 -32.44 -4.98
C TYR A 949 -38.07 -31.95 -3.57
N GLY A 950 -37.86 -32.79 -2.57
CA GLY A 950 -38.12 -32.48 -1.16
C GLY A 950 -36.96 -32.90 -0.27
N THR A 951 -36.51 -32.02 0.63
CA THR A 951 -35.44 -32.32 1.58
C THR A 951 -35.71 -31.68 2.95
N GLN A 952 -34.88 -32.00 3.95
CA GLN A 952 -34.75 -31.15 5.13
C GLN A 952 -34.26 -29.74 4.75
N GLN A 953 -34.59 -28.71 5.53
CA GLN A 953 -34.09 -27.34 5.30
C GLN A 953 -32.70 -27.09 5.92
N MET A 954 -32.32 -27.88 6.92
CA MET A 954 -31.07 -27.72 7.66
C MET A 954 -29.86 -28.25 6.90
N CYS A 955 -28.82 -27.43 6.77
CA CYS A 955 -27.48 -27.89 6.42
C CYS A 955 -26.75 -28.45 7.67
N PRO A 956 -26.28 -29.71 7.64
CA PRO A 956 -25.70 -30.38 8.80
C PRO A 956 -24.34 -29.80 9.26
N HIS A 957 -23.62 -29.09 8.38
CA HIS A 957 -22.27 -28.58 8.70
C HIS A 957 -22.24 -27.61 9.89
N LYS A 958 -23.17 -26.64 9.95
CA LYS A 958 -23.30 -25.69 11.08
C LYS A 958 -24.74 -25.55 11.57
N ARG A 959 -25.58 -26.54 11.27
CA ARG A 959 -27.00 -26.59 11.64
C ARG A 959 -27.77 -25.34 11.21
N ALA A 960 -27.49 -24.86 9.99
CA ALA A 960 -28.09 -23.66 9.43
C ALA A 960 -29.30 -24.01 8.54
N PHE A 961 -30.46 -23.43 8.83
CA PHE A 961 -31.74 -23.71 8.16
C PHE A 961 -31.94 -22.86 6.90
N VAL A 962 -31.18 -23.15 5.84
CA VAL A 962 -31.03 -22.25 4.68
C VAL A 962 -31.06 -22.95 3.31
N LEU A 963 -31.26 -24.26 3.20
CA LEU A 963 -31.02 -24.97 1.93
C LEU A 963 -31.90 -24.49 0.76
N SER A 964 -33.18 -24.17 1.00
CA SER A 964 -34.10 -23.62 -0.02
C SER A 964 -33.65 -22.28 -0.62
N ASP A 965 -32.77 -21.55 0.07
CA ASP A 965 -32.35 -20.19 -0.26
C ASP A 965 -31.16 -20.14 -1.22
N SER A 966 -30.82 -21.26 -1.86
CA SER A 966 -29.55 -21.42 -2.57
C SER A 966 -29.65 -21.69 -4.06
N LEU A 967 -28.47 -21.83 -4.67
CA LEU A 967 -28.27 -22.17 -6.08
C LEU A 967 -28.37 -23.67 -6.29
N VAL A 968 -29.32 -24.06 -7.15
CA VAL A 968 -29.40 -25.41 -7.73
C VAL A 968 -28.37 -25.51 -8.84
N GLY A 969 -27.65 -26.62 -8.94
CA GLY A 969 -26.71 -26.89 -10.02
C GLY A 969 -26.90 -28.27 -10.61
N GLU A 970 -26.31 -28.47 -11.79
CA GLU A 970 -26.34 -29.71 -12.54
C GLU A 970 -24.93 -29.98 -13.07
N ASP A 971 -24.48 -31.23 -13.00
CA ASP A 971 -23.22 -31.63 -13.62
C ASP A 971 -23.37 -31.64 -15.15
N PRO A 972 -22.30 -31.35 -15.92
CA PRO A 972 -22.34 -31.56 -17.35
C PRO A 972 -22.61 -33.05 -17.66
N PRO A 973 -23.29 -33.37 -18.78
CA PRO A 973 -23.49 -34.76 -19.17
C PRO A 973 -22.15 -35.48 -19.33
N SER A 974 -22.02 -36.65 -18.71
CA SER A 974 -20.87 -37.53 -18.83
C SER A 974 -20.70 -37.96 -20.30
N PRO A 975 -19.47 -38.06 -20.85
CA PRO A 975 -19.28 -38.73 -22.12
C PRO A 975 -19.76 -40.19 -22.01
N PRO A 976 -20.32 -40.78 -23.08
CA PRO A 976 -20.81 -42.16 -23.02
C PRO A 976 -19.67 -43.10 -22.62
N PRO A 977 -19.90 -44.08 -21.74
CA PRO A 977 -18.88 -45.05 -21.40
C PRO A 977 -18.44 -45.83 -22.65
N SER A 978 -17.14 -46.10 -22.74
CA SER A 978 -16.58 -47.01 -23.76
C SER A 978 -17.29 -48.37 -23.69
N PRO A 979 -17.48 -49.09 -24.82
CA PRO A 979 -18.21 -50.35 -24.83
C PRO A 979 -17.57 -51.34 -23.84
N PRO A 980 -18.36 -52.06 -23.03
CA PRO A 980 -17.80 -53.00 -22.07
C PRO A 980 -17.06 -54.12 -22.80
N GLN A 981 -15.83 -54.38 -22.37
CA GLN A 981 -15.13 -55.61 -22.72
C GLN A 981 -15.71 -56.75 -21.89
N SER A 982 -16.29 -57.73 -22.58
CA SER A 982 -16.79 -59.03 -22.13
C SER A 982 -18.20 -59.09 -21.48
N PRO A 983 -19.01 -60.13 -21.82
CA PRO A 983 -20.35 -60.31 -21.27
C PRO A 983 -20.35 -61.33 -20.13
N GLN A 984 -20.59 -60.91 -18.88
CA GLN A 984 -20.99 -61.84 -17.82
C GLN A 984 -22.07 -61.26 -16.87
N GLN A 985 -23.19 -62.00 -16.86
CA GLN A 985 -24.14 -62.27 -15.78
C GLN A 985 -25.01 -61.11 -15.23
N GLN A 986 -26.25 -61.08 -15.71
CA GLN A 986 -27.40 -60.47 -15.05
C GLN A 986 -28.07 -61.52 -14.15
N GLU A 987 -28.19 -61.23 -12.85
CA GLU A 987 -29.16 -61.86 -11.95
C GLU A 987 -30.31 -60.88 -11.71
N GLU A 988 -31.54 -61.38 -11.84
CA GLU A 988 -32.79 -60.67 -11.66
C GLU A 988 -33.16 -60.53 -10.18
N GLY A 989 -33.64 -59.34 -9.77
CA GLY A 989 -34.47 -59.21 -8.58
C GLY A 989 -34.20 -57.96 -7.73
N GLN A 990 -34.80 -56.83 -8.09
CA GLN A 990 -35.44 -55.82 -7.20
C GLN A 990 -35.85 -54.60 -8.03
N GLU A 991 -37.15 -54.31 -8.12
CA GLU A 991 -37.68 -53.02 -8.58
C GLU A 991 -37.32 -51.94 -7.53
N GLN A 992 -36.06 -51.53 -7.49
CA GLN A 992 -35.70 -50.18 -7.10
C GLN A 992 -35.85 -49.32 -8.35
N THR A 993 -36.34 -48.09 -8.19
CA THR A 993 -36.22 -47.04 -9.20
C THR A 993 -34.73 -46.77 -9.45
N GLN A 994 -34.07 -47.63 -10.24
CA GLN A 994 -32.72 -47.43 -10.73
C GLN A 994 -32.77 -46.23 -11.67
N GLU A 995 -32.18 -45.12 -11.23
CA GLU A 995 -31.94 -43.96 -12.08
C GLU A 995 -31.19 -44.40 -13.33
N ASP A 996 -31.64 -43.92 -14.48
CA ASP A 996 -30.83 -43.93 -15.71
C ASP A 996 -29.54 -43.14 -15.43
N PRO A 997 -28.38 -43.79 -15.33
CA PRO A 997 -27.12 -43.13 -14.96
C PRO A 997 -26.64 -42.14 -16.02
N SER A 998 -27.32 -42.05 -17.17
CA SER A 998 -27.03 -41.08 -18.23
C SER A 998 -27.63 -39.68 -18.00
N LYS A 999 -28.56 -39.50 -17.04
CA LYS A 999 -29.18 -38.18 -16.75
C LYS A 999 -28.57 -37.52 -15.50
N PRO A 1000 -28.02 -36.30 -15.60
CA PRO A 1000 -27.39 -35.64 -14.48
C PRO A 1000 -28.38 -35.33 -13.35
N SER A 1001 -28.05 -35.77 -12.12
CA SER A 1001 -28.85 -35.52 -10.92
C SER A 1001 -28.58 -34.10 -10.40
N PRO A 1002 -29.62 -33.29 -10.14
CA PRO A 1002 -29.46 -31.94 -9.64
C PRO A 1002 -29.02 -31.93 -8.18
N TRP A 1003 -28.27 -30.90 -7.82
CA TRP A 1003 -27.77 -30.71 -6.46
C TRP A 1003 -28.02 -29.28 -5.99
N ILE A 1004 -28.03 -29.08 -4.67
CA ILE A 1004 -28.20 -27.78 -4.02
C ILE A 1004 -26.91 -27.40 -3.28
N SER A 1005 -26.40 -26.18 -3.50
CA SER A 1005 -25.27 -25.67 -2.73
C SER A 1005 -25.75 -25.15 -1.38
N CYS A 1006 -25.02 -25.29 -0.28
CA CYS A 1006 -25.37 -24.58 0.96
C CYS A 1006 -25.03 -23.07 0.83
N PRO A 1007 -25.95 -22.15 1.16
CA PRO A 1007 -25.71 -20.69 1.15
C PRO A 1007 -24.46 -20.24 1.89
N HIS A 1008 -24.24 -20.80 3.08
CA HIS A 1008 -23.15 -20.40 3.97
C HIS A 1008 -21.81 -21.05 3.64
N HIS A 1009 -21.82 -22.33 3.28
CA HIS A 1009 -20.62 -23.17 3.27
C HIS A 1009 -20.30 -23.78 1.91
N LYS A 1010 -21.15 -23.55 0.90
CA LYS A 1010 -20.99 -24.05 -0.48
C LYS A 1010 -20.74 -25.56 -0.58
N ARG A 1011 -21.34 -26.32 0.34
CA ARG A 1011 -21.42 -27.79 0.30
C ARG A 1011 -22.56 -28.19 -0.63
N ASN A 1012 -22.28 -29.05 -1.61
CA ASN A 1012 -23.25 -29.42 -2.64
C ASN A 1012 -23.92 -30.75 -2.27
N PHE A 1013 -25.23 -30.75 -2.04
CA PHE A 1013 -26.01 -31.96 -1.67
C PHE A 1013 -26.88 -32.41 -2.84
N SER A 1014 -26.88 -33.70 -3.14
CA SER A 1014 -27.80 -34.27 -4.14
C SER A 1014 -29.25 -34.11 -3.67
N LEU A 1015 -30.11 -33.61 -4.56
CA LEU A 1015 -31.55 -33.49 -4.28
C LEU A 1015 -32.28 -34.84 -4.40
N THR A 1016 -31.65 -35.86 -5.03
CA THR A 1016 -32.21 -37.21 -5.08
C THR A 1016 -31.73 -38.06 -3.90
N SER A 1017 -30.42 -38.23 -3.76
CA SER A 1017 -29.84 -39.18 -2.78
C SER A 1017 -29.57 -38.56 -1.41
N GLY A 1018 -29.51 -37.24 -1.32
CA GLY A 1018 -29.14 -36.54 -0.09
C GLY A 1018 -27.65 -36.55 0.23
N ALA A 1019 -26.82 -37.28 -0.51
CA ALA A 1019 -25.38 -37.33 -0.30
C ALA A 1019 -24.71 -35.98 -0.61
N CYS A 1020 -23.75 -35.57 0.22
CA CYS A 1020 -22.94 -34.40 -0.05
C CYS A 1020 -21.78 -34.74 -1.00
N LYS A 1021 -21.76 -34.09 -2.16
CA LYS A 1021 -20.75 -34.26 -3.21
C LYS A 1021 -19.37 -33.74 -2.79
N SER A 1022 -19.36 -32.77 -1.87
CA SER A 1022 -18.14 -32.11 -1.41
C SER A 1022 -17.59 -32.70 -0.11
N ASP A 1023 -18.34 -33.58 0.56
CA ASP A 1023 -17.96 -34.14 1.86
C ASP A 1023 -18.74 -35.43 2.17
N ALA A 1024 -18.09 -36.59 2.04
CA ALA A 1024 -18.76 -37.88 2.17
C ALA A 1024 -19.40 -38.12 3.55
N ASP A 1025 -18.91 -37.45 4.60
CA ASP A 1025 -19.42 -37.59 5.98
C ASP A 1025 -20.70 -36.80 6.24
N LEU A 1026 -21.16 -36.01 5.26
CA LEU A 1026 -22.37 -35.19 5.39
C LEU A 1026 -23.46 -35.71 4.45
N SER A 1027 -24.67 -35.78 4.95
CA SER A 1027 -25.86 -36.08 4.15
C SER A 1027 -27.06 -35.25 4.60
N ILE A 1028 -28.11 -35.20 3.78
CA ILE A 1028 -29.39 -34.59 4.09
C ILE A 1028 -30.52 -35.59 3.82
N ALA A 1029 -31.62 -35.49 4.56
CA ALA A 1029 -32.81 -36.29 4.30
C ALA A 1029 -33.51 -35.81 3.02
N THR A 1030 -33.91 -36.76 2.17
CA THR A 1030 -34.74 -36.52 0.98
C THR A 1030 -36.09 -37.21 1.13
N PHE A 1031 -37.11 -36.66 0.47
CA PHE A 1031 -38.48 -37.12 0.52
C PHE A 1031 -39.11 -37.07 -0.87
N ASP A 1032 -40.02 -38.00 -1.13
CA ASP A 1032 -40.79 -38.01 -2.37
C ASP A 1032 -41.81 -36.88 -2.38
N VAL A 1033 -41.92 -36.20 -3.53
CA VAL A 1033 -42.82 -35.06 -3.72
C VAL A 1033 -43.54 -35.20 -5.05
N GLU A 1034 -44.86 -35.00 -5.05
CA GLU A 1034 -45.68 -35.04 -6.26
C GLU A 1034 -46.77 -33.96 -6.24
N GLU A 1035 -47.15 -33.48 -7.42
CA GLU A 1035 -48.35 -32.67 -7.61
C GLU A 1035 -49.54 -33.59 -7.89
N ARG A 1036 -50.68 -33.33 -7.24
CA ARG A 1036 -51.92 -34.10 -7.45
C ARG A 1036 -52.98 -33.27 -8.16
N THR A 1037 -54.01 -33.97 -8.66
CA THR A 1037 -55.09 -33.38 -9.47
C THR A 1037 -55.97 -32.39 -8.69
N ASP A 1038 -55.89 -32.37 -7.36
CA ASP A 1038 -56.54 -31.39 -6.49
C ASP A 1038 -55.81 -30.04 -6.43
N GLY A 1039 -54.70 -29.89 -7.16
CA GLY A 1039 -53.91 -28.66 -7.21
C GLY A 1039 -52.97 -28.48 -6.03
N MET A 1040 -52.76 -29.51 -5.20
CA MET A 1040 -51.85 -29.49 -4.07
C MET A 1040 -50.55 -30.27 -4.39
N VAL A 1041 -49.46 -29.79 -3.80
CA VAL A 1041 -48.19 -30.51 -3.73
C VAL A 1041 -48.21 -31.37 -2.48
N TYR A 1042 -47.95 -32.66 -2.67
CA TYR A 1042 -47.87 -33.67 -1.61
C TYR A 1042 -46.42 -34.08 -1.39
N MET A 1043 -46.06 -34.27 -0.12
CA MET A 1043 -44.76 -34.79 0.30
C MET A 1043 -44.98 -36.06 1.12
N LYS A 1044 -44.23 -37.12 0.83
CA LYS A 1044 -44.30 -38.39 1.55
C LYS A 1044 -43.50 -38.29 2.84
N LEU A 1045 -44.18 -38.22 3.98
CA LEU A 1045 -43.59 -37.87 5.27
C LEU A 1045 -43.99 -38.86 6.37
N PRO A 1046 -43.14 -39.07 7.39
CA PRO A 1046 -43.47 -39.86 8.58
C PRO A 1046 -44.44 -39.12 9.53
N PRO A 1047 -44.89 -39.77 10.61
CA PRO A 1047 -45.59 -39.10 11.71
C PRO A 1047 -44.81 -37.88 12.24
N VAL A 1048 -45.53 -36.85 12.68
CA VAL A 1048 -44.92 -35.57 13.09
C VAL A 1048 -43.94 -35.75 14.24
N ASP A 1049 -44.26 -36.61 15.21
CA ASP A 1049 -43.37 -36.86 16.37
C ASP A 1049 -42.05 -37.52 15.96
N GLU A 1050 -42.06 -38.43 14.99
CA GLU A 1050 -40.83 -39.04 14.44
C GLU A 1050 -40.03 -38.03 13.61
N LEU A 1051 -40.72 -37.22 12.81
CA LEU A 1051 -40.10 -36.18 12.01
C LEU A 1051 -39.41 -35.15 12.90
N ASP A 1052 -40.10 -34.64 13.91
CA ASP A 1052 -39.58 -33.65 14.86
C ASP A 1052 -38.49 -34.24 15.76
N ALA A 1053 -38.62 -35.52 16.15
CA ALA A 1053 -37.55 -36.21 16.85
C ALA A 1053 -36.28 -36.25 16.00
N ALA A 1054 -36.36 -36.55 14.70
CA ALA A 1054 -35.20 -36.68 13.84
C ALA A 1054 -34.65 -35.34 13.30
N LEU A 1055 -35.51 -34.39 12.91
CA LEU A 1055 -35.19 -33.20 12.13
C LEU A 1055 -35.72 -31.88 12.73
N GLY A 1056 -36.32 -31.92 13.92
CA GLY A 1056 -36.94 -30.76 14.57
C GLY A 1056 -35.98 -29.58 14.78
N THR A 1057 -36.50 -28.36 14.61
CA THR A 1057 -35.70 -27.13 14.76
C THR A 1057 -35.13 -26.98 16.16
N LYS A 1058 -35.90 -27.26 17.22
CA LYS A 1058 -35.44 -27.16 18.62
C LYS A 1058 -34.38 -28.19 18.99
N ARG A 1059 -34.35 -29.33 18.31
CA ARG A 1059 -33.30 -30.34 18.46
C ARG A 1059 -31.99 -29.80 17.91
N TRP A 1060 -32.03 -29.24 16.70
CA TRP A 1060 -30.82 -28.90 15.96
C TRP A 1060 -30.39 -27.44 16.03
N MET A 1061 -31.23 -26.51 16.46
CA MET A 1061 -30.83 -25.11 16.64
C MET A 1061 -29.59 -25.02 17.55
N VAL A 1062 -28.69 -24.10 17.25
CA VAL A 1062 -27.48 -23.91 18.04
C VAL A 1062 -27.84 -23.23 19.35
N LYS A 1063 -27.46 -23.83 20.48
CA LYS A 1063 -27.82 -23.39 21.83
C LYS A 1063 -26.65 -22.73 22.54
N LYS A 1064 -26.97 -21.88 23.51
CA LYS A 1064 -25.96 -21.22 24.34
C LYS A 1064 -25.10 -22.24 25.08
N GLY A 1065 -23.77 -22.07 25.01
CA GLY A 1065 -22.78 -22.91 25.69
C GLY A 1065 -22.21 -24.07 24.85
N GLU A 1066 -22.83 -24.44 23.74
CA GLU A 1066 -22.37 -25.57 22.89
C GLU A 1066 -21.03 -25.31 22.19
N ALA A 1067 -20.62 -24.05 22.04
CA ALA A 1067 -19.33 -23.67 21.44
C ALA A 1067 -18.14 -23.73 22.43
N GLY A 1068 -18.40 -24.06 23.70
CA GLY A 1068 -17.40 -24.02 24.77
C GLY A 1068 -17.22 -22.61 25.37
N PRO A 1069 -16.19 -22.41 26.23
CA PRO A 1069 -15.90 -21.10 26.81
C PRO A 1069 -15.56 -20.06 25.74
N GLY A 1070 -15.95 -18.81 25.98
CA GLY A 1070 -15.70 -17.70 25.05
C GLY A 1070 -14.20 -17.54 24.76
N GLN A 1071 -13.86 -17.21 23.51
CA GLN A 1071 -12.47 -17.11 23.04
C GLN A 1071 -11.59 -16.18 23.90
N PHE A 1072 -12.19 -15.16 24.52
CA PHE A 1072 -11.49 -14.19 25.36
C PHE A 1072 -11.62 -14.45 26.86
N ALA A 1073 -12.27 -15.54 27.30
CA ALA A 1073 -12.52 -15.79 28.72
C ALA A 1073 -11.21 -15.83 29.55
N GLU A 1074 -10.16 -16.45 29.01
CA GLU A 1074 -8.83 -16.45 29.64
C GLU A 1074 -8.15 -15.09 29.59
N VAL A 1075 -8.30 -14.37 28.47
CA VAL A 1075 -7.77 -13.02 28.32
C VAL A 1075 -8.42 -12.10 29.34
N ASP A 1076 -9.75 -12.03 29.38
CA ASP A 1076 -10.54 -11.24 30.31
C ASP A 1076 -10.17 -11.54 31.76
N LYS A 1077 -10.04 -12.83 32.11
CA LYS A 1077 -9.55 -13.26 33.42
C LYS A 1077 -8.13 -12.77 33.70
N LYS A 1078 -7.23 -12.85 32.73
CA LYS A 1078 -5.81 -12.45 32.85
C LYS A 1078 -5.65 -10.94 32.98
N ILE A 1079 -6.46 -10.15 32.27
CA ILE A 1079 -6.40 -8.68 32.31
C ILE A 1079 -7.36 -8.07 33.34
N GLY A 1080 -8.10 -8.89 34.08
CA GLY A 1080 -9.12 -8.43 35.04
C GLY A 1080 -10.25 -7.63 34.37
N PHE A 1081 -10.51 -7.88 33.08
CA PHE A 1081 -11.55 -7.16 32.35
C PHE A 1081 -12.92 -7.70 32.74
N VAL A 1082 -13.72 -6.88 33.41
CA VAL A 1082 -15.07 -7.23 33.90
C VAL A 1082 -16.14 -6.80 32.88
N GLY A 1083 -15.78 -6.63 31.60
CA GLY A 1083 -16.66 -6.06 30.59
C GLY A 1083 -16.96 -4.57 30.81
N VAL A 1084 -17.77 -4.00 29.93
CA VAL A 1084 -18.42 -2.71 30.19
C VAL A 1084 -19.47 -2.96 31.27
N ARG A 1085 -19.28 -2.43 32.48
CA ARG A 1085 -20.33 -2.46 33.51
C ARG A 1085 -21.53 -1.72 32.96
N ALA A 1086 -22.66 -2.42 32.75
CA ALA A 1086 -23.93 -1.79 32.48
C ALA A 1086 -24.14 -0.67 33.51
N LYS A 1087 -24.12 0.59 33.06
CA LYS A 1087 -24.50 1.71 33.94
C LYS A 1087 -25.94 1.41 34.37
N LYS A 1088 -26.18 1.35 35.69
CA LYS A 1088 -27.52 1.14 36.26
C LYS A 1088 -28.55 2.00 35.50
N VAL A 1089 -29.48 1.34 34.80
CA VAL A 1089 -30.66 1.97 34.22
C VAL A 1089 -31.42 2.61 35.38
N GLY A 1090 -31.39 3.93 35.49
CA GLY A 1090 -31.92 4.63 36.67
C GLY A 1090 -31.48 6.06 36.89
N VAL A 1091 -30.48 6.58 36.18
CA VAL A 1091 -30.32 8.04 36.08
C VAL A 1091 -31.39 8.54 35.12
N LYS A 1092 -32.58 8.85 35.66
CA LYS A 1092 -33.64 9.54 34.92
C LYS A 1092 -33.01 10.79 34.29
N PRO A 1093 -33.10 11.03 32.97
CA PRO A 1093 -32.94 12.38 32.47
C PRO A 1093 -34.00 13.21 33.21
N VAL A 1094 -33.58 14.32 33.80
CA VAL A 1094 -34.49 15.24 34.47
C VAL A 1094 -35.59 15.59 33.48
N GLY A 1095 -36.77 15.01 33.69
CA GLY A 1095 -37.95 15.28 32.90
C GLY A 1095 -38.48 16.66 33.24
N GLY A 1096 -38.95 17.36 32.22
CA GLY A 1096 -39.68 18.61 32.37
C GLY A 1096 -39.06 19.77 31.60
N LEU A 1097 -39.23 19.77 30.28
CA LEU A 1097 -39.33 21.02 29.54
C LEU A 1097 -40.60 21.71 30.03
N ASN A 1098 -40.47 22.58 31.03
CA ASN A 1098 -41.37 23.71 31.24
C ASN A 1098 -40.71 24.70 32.21
N GLY A 1099 -40.34 25.88 31.68
CA GLY A 1099 -40.12 27.10 32.45
C GLY A 1099 -38.69 27.35 32.92
N ASN A 1100 -38.08 28.39 32.34
CA ASN A 1100 -37.19 29.38 32.98
C ASN A 1100 -36.33 28.93 34.18
N VAL A 1101 -34.99 28.93 34.04
CA VAL A 1101 -33.94 29.37 35.02
C VAL A 1101 -32.60 29.11 34.31
N GLY A 1102 -31.77 30.09 33.94
CA GLY A 1102 -31.00 30.96 34.82
C GLY A 1102 -29.59 30.38 35.06
N MET A 1103 -28.61 30.81 34.25
CA MET A 1103 -27.16 30.51 34.43
C MET A 1103 -26.71 30.76 35.87
N ARG A 1104 -26.00 29.82 36.50
CA ARG A 1104 -25.14 30.11 37.66
C ARG A 1104 -23.76 29.44 37.57
N LYS A 1105 -22.80 30.20 38.11
CA LYS A 1105 -21.34 30.25 37.91
C LYS A 1105 -20.54 29.03 38.38
N ALA A 1106 -19.34 28.93 37.81
CA ALA A 1106 -18.21 28.10 38.24
C ALA A 1106 -17.64 28.52 39.62
N VAL A 1107 -17.08 27.55 40.34
CA VAL A 1107 -16.31 27.76 41.59
C VAL A 1107 -14.93 27.10 41.44
N GLU A 1108 -13.91 27.91 41.73
CA GLU A 1108 -12.48 27.58 41.82
C GLU A 1108 -12.13 26.70 43.03
N LEU A 1109 -11.01 25.99 42.97
CA LEU A 1109 -10.29 25.48 44.14
C LEU A 1109 -8.79 25.67 43.95
N MET A 1110 -8.20 26.50 44.81
CA MET A 1110 -6.77 26.81 44.94
C MET A 1110 -6.12 26.06 46.12
N ALA A 1111 -4.79 25.97 46.04
CA ALA A 1111 -3.82 25.23 46.84
C ALA A 1111 -3.74 25.52 48.36
N VAL A 1112 -2.99 24.70 49.13
CA VAL A 1112 -1.63 24.99 49.67
C VAL A 1112 -1.12 23.83 50.59
N SER A 1113 0.22 23.65 50.51
CA SER A 1113 1.27 22.85 51.21
C SER A 1113 1.10 22.45 52.71
N ASN A 1114 1.90 21.60 53.39
CA ASN A 1114 3.32 21.20 53.31
C ASN A 1114 3.61 20.01 54.28
N GLY A 1115 4.63 19.16 54.03
CA GLY A 1115 5.51 18.61 55.09
C GLY A 1115 5.57 17.10 55.38
N ASN A 1116 6.75 16.52 55.12
CA ASN A 1116 7.40 15.31 55.72
C ASN A 1116 6.96 13.89 55.35
N GLY A 1117 7.96 13.09 54.95
CA GLY A 1117 8.00 11.63 55.22
C GLY A 1117 8.10 10.73 54.01
N ASN A 1118 9.34 10.39 53.64
CA ASN A 1118 9.79 9.43 52.62
C ASN A 1118 8.97 8.10 52.53
N GLY A 1119 8.63 7.63 51.32
CA GLY A 1119 8.25 6.22 51.10
C GLY A 1119 7.33 5.88 49.92
N GLY A 1120 7.90 5.73 48.72
CA GLY A 1120 7.54 4.79 47.64
C GLY A 1120 6.09 4.55 47.18
N GLY A 1121 5.81 4.76 45.88
CA GLY A 1121 4.73 4.05 45.17
C GLY A 1121 4.06 4.82 44.02
N CYS A 1122 4.43 4.47 42.79
CA CYS A 1122 3.60 4.46 41.57
C CYS A 1122 2.60 5.62 41.33
N GLY A 1123 3.05 6.67 40.63
CA GLY A 1123 2.18 7.65 39.98
C GLY A 1123 1.66 7.13 38.64
N GLY A 1124 0.37 6.77 38.63
CA GLY A 1124 -0.43 6.55 37.42
C GLY A 1124 -0.63 7.83 36.61
N ALA A 1125 -0.91 7.64 35.33
CA ALA A 1125 -1.09 8.68 34.33
C ALA A 1125 -2.31 9.59 34.64
N PRO A 1126 -2.26 10.89 34.29
CA PRO A 1126 -3.46 11.71 34.17
C PRO A 1126 -4.30 11.26 32.96
N GLU A 1127 -5.59 11.11 33.21
CA GLU A 1127 -6.65 10.60 32.33
C GLU A 1127 -6.84 11.46 31.05
N TRP A 1128 -6.94 10.78 29.91
CA TRP A 1128 -7.70 11.20 28.72
C TRP A 1128 -8.84 10.20 28.50
#